data_AF-A0A484FIP3-F1
#
_entry.id   AF-A0A484FIP3-F1
#
_cell.length_a   1.000
_cell.length_b   1.000
_cell.length_c   1.000
_cell.angle_alpha   90.00
_cell.angle_beta   90.00
_cell.angle_gamma   90.00
#
_symmetry.space_group_name_H-M   'P 1'
#
loop_
_entity.id
_entity.type
_entity.pdbx_description
1 polymer ?
#
loop_
_entity_poly.entity_id
_entity_poly.type
_entity_poly.pdbx_seq_one_letter_code
_entity_poly.pdbx_strand_id
1 'polypeptide(L)'
;MFIHFLLLLLVALTGISCAASLQTYSIPNPVKQSSSFTVKAREPGGEWQSVSTVLVNLHEIKITTGSAQVHPSSLAMFDFDGTVEVLVTYNSGVVSSPRVRPDSYKIKPVTGNNSLSFTFNEPRDIIIQVTESVFDVLHLITNRIATDVPPSNATDTIYYGPGYHTHNGTLNITSGQTLYLAQGAVLNAAVSLDDATSASIRGHGVLYRTPTGAISAQRSSNITIESVTVINPAHYTVNAAEARDVTVRKLRSFSAVQWGDGIDVYSSKNVLIDGVFLRNSDDCVALYNHRNDWYGDSVNITIQNSALWADVAHAINIGTHGNSISPETMSDISIRNVDIMDHREFQMGYQGAIAINPGDSNLVKDVVIESVRVEDFRMGQLITMMVMYNQKYNTSPGRGISNVTIRDLSYNGVNANTAIMTGYNESRGIEFVRFESLTINGLQIKDTMKKPAWCMTADFVPMAIVCSQSCVFDKALNSSFKEGMTNEVELPEDDPAAIRCMLEFMYKGNYSTVEGGPAVYETYPARLAPEEVADEMKRAPGIDFASLELVPKTSPRLDVDDDDSGDYAPGPFETEVAEEYFDDAEDVGDDDLLPNKKGDDLGSKTGDICNETATAQSKRLSPPPPGTVEAATRTYMRTLWQTMELTWTADEEFPDLVDELYATTTEQHQDLRDIVCRLVGFHLLDNNASAKKRLEPVMKKHGEFAMGVMDHYILSVRGDCAW
;
A
#
# COMPACT_ATOMS: atom_id res chain seq x y z
N MET A 1 -32.18 4.03 -55.23
CA MET A 1 -32.22 3.07 -54.11
C MET A 1 -31.45 3.56 -52.88
N PHE A 2 -30.19 3.99 -52.97
CA PHE A 2 -29.37 4.36 -51.79
C PHE A 2 -29.93 5.46 -50.86
N ILE A 3 -30.63 6.47 -51.37
CA ILE A 3 -31.06 7.63 -50.55
C ILE A 3 -32.11 7.27 -49.48
N HIS A 4 -32.97 6.27 -49.70
CA HIS A 4 -33.98 5.85 -48.70
C HIS A 4 -33.37 5.08 -47.52
N PHE A 5 -32.20 4.47 -47.68
CA PHE A 5 -31.53 3.75 -46.59
C PHE A 5 -30.92 4.71 -45.55
N LEU A 6 -30.51 5.90 -45.98
CA LEU A 6 -29.88 6.90 -45.09
C LEU A 6 -30.89 7.58 -44.15
N LEU A 7 -32.12 7.82 -44.62
CA LEU A 7 -33.18 8.40 -43.78
C LEU A 7 -33.66 7.43 -42.68
N LEU A 8 -33.71 6.13 -42.97
CA LEU A 8 -34.07 5.10 -41.98
C LEU A 8 -33.01 4.93 -40.88
N LEU A 9 -31.74 5.21 -41.19
CA LEU A 9 -30.66 5.18 -40.18
C LEU A 9 -30.69 6.40 -39.24
N LEU A 10 -31.24 7.53 -39.69
CA LEU A 10 -31.27 8.78 -38.91
C LEU A 10 -32.40 8.85 -37.86
N VAL A 11 -33.37 7.92 -37.91
CA VAL A 11 -34.53 7.88 -37.01
C VAL A 11 -34.38 6.81 -35.92
N ALA A 12 -33.38 5.92 -36.04
CA ALA A 12 -33.09 4.85 -35.07
C ALA A 12 -32.04 5.24 -34.00
N LEU A 13 -31.65 6.53 -33.93
CA LEU A 13 -30.68 7.06 -32.96
C LEU A 13 -31.23 8.23 -32.12
N THR A 14 -32.55 8.32 -31.98
CA THR A 14 -33.12 8.83 -30.71
C THR A 14 -32.81 7.79 -29.63
N GLY A 15 -31.60 7.86 -29.07
CA GLY A 15 -31.31 7.16 -27.83
C GLY A 15 -32.39 7.52 -26.81
N ILE A 16 -32.95 6.53 -26.11
CA ILE A 16 -33.92 6.79 -25.06
C ILE A 16 -33.16 7.45 -23.91
N SER A 17 -33.09 8.77 -23.94
CA SER A 17 -32.75 9.56 -22.77
C SER A 17 -33.81 9.21 -21.73
N CYS A 18 -33.42 8.38 -20.76
CA CYS A 18 -34.22 8.23 -19.55
C CYS A 18 -34.44 9.65 -19.00
N ALA A 19 -35.66 9.93 -18.52
CA ALA A 19 -35.92 11.23 -17.91
C ALA A 19 -34.94 11.40 -16.74
N ALA A 20 -34.23 12.54 -16.72
CA ALA A 20 -33.36 12.84 -15.61
C ALA A 20 -34.20 12.87 -14.33
N SER A 21 -33.68 12.30 -13.24
CA SER A 21 -34.38 12.23 -11.97
C SER A 21 -33.38 12.16 -10.83
N LEU A 22 -33.63 12.92 -9.76
CA LEU A 22 -32.73 13.06 -8.62
C LEU A 22 -33.43 12.81 -7.29
N GLN A 23 -32.88 11.90 -6.47
CA GLN A 23 -33.34 11.59 -5.11
C GLN A 23 -32.25 11.92 -4.08
N THR A 24 -32.50 13.02 -3.34
CA THR A 24 -31.71 13.47 -2.19
C THR A 24 -32.44 13.12 -0.88
N TYR A 25 -31.70 12.98 0.23
CA TYR A 25 -32.28 12.59 1.53
C TYR A 25 -31.63 13.29 2.72
N SER A 26 -32.36 13.32 3.83
CA SER A 26 -31.91 13.86 5.12
C SER A 26 -31.14 12.82 5.91
N ILE A 27 -30.06 13.25 6.57
CA ILE A 27 -29.34 12.42 7.56
C ILE A 27 -30.16 12.36 8.86
N PRO A 28 -30.47 11.17 9.40
CA PRO A 28 -31.25 11.06 10.64
C PRO A 28 -30.36 11.27 11.88
N ASN A 29 -30.90 11.93 12.90
CA ASN A 29 -30.25 12.00 14.22
C ASN A 29 -30.16 10.59 14.85
N PRO A 30 -29.07 10.22 15.54
CA PRO A 30 -27.91 11.03 15.94
C PRO A 30 -26.65 10.76 15.07
N VAL A 31 -26.79 10.59 13.76
CA VAL A 31 -25.65 10.48 12.85
C VAL A 31 -24.96 11.84 12.74
N LYS A 32 -23.64 11.88 12.92
CA LYS A 32 -22.87 13.14 12.80
C LYS A 32 -22.83 13.60 11.34
N GLN A 33 -23.01 14.90 11.13
CA GLN A 33 -22.82 15.57 9.84
C GLN A 33 -21.42 16.19 9.75
N SER A 34 -20.91 16.35 8.53
CA SER A 34 -19.67 17.09 8.26
C SER A 34 -19.96 18.46 7.66
N SER A 35 -19.21 19.48 8.08
CA SER A 35 -19.37 20.87 7.64
C SER A 35 -18.33 21.35 6.62
N SER A 36 -17.24 20.61 6.38
CA SER A 36 -16.15 21.04 5.47
C SER A 36 -16.62 21.32 4.05
N PHE A 37 -17.70 20.66 3.61
CA PHE A 37 -18.28 20.81 2.28
C PHE A 37 -19.77 21.08 2.34
N THR A 38 -20.28 21.84 1.37
CA THR A 38 -21.70 21.95 1.06
C THR A 38 -21.94 21.45 -0.36
N VAL A 39 -22.79 20.44 -0.48
CA VAL A 39 -23.04 19.71 -1.74
C VAL A 39 -24.44 20.02 -2.24
N LYS A 40 -24.56 20.27 -3.55
CA LYS A 40 -25.83 20.42 -4.24
C LYS A 40 -25.83 19.63 -5.54
N ALA A 41 -26.98 19.09 -5.90
CA ALA A 41 -27.20 18.39 -7.16
C ALA A 41 -28.50 18.88 -7.82
N ARG A 42 -28.60 18.76 -9.15
CA ARG A 42 -29.84 18.99 -9.89
C ARG A 42 -29.90 18.23 -11.20
N GLU A 43 -31.11 18.03 -11.69
CA GLU A 43 -31.36 17.76 -13.11
C GLU A 43 -30.96 19.00 -13.95
N PRO A 44 -30.41 18.85 -15.17
CA PRO A 44 -29.95 19.97 -15.99
C PRO A 44 -31.02 21.04 -16.22
N GLY A 45 -30.69 22.28 -15.86
CA GLY A 45 -31.63 23.42 -15.92
C GLY A 45 -32.70 23.46 -14.82
N GLY A 46 -32.74 22.47 -13.91
CA GLY A 46 -33.66 22.43 -12.77
C GLY A 46 -33.20 23.26 -11.56
N GLU A 47 -33.92 23.11 -10.45
CA GLU A 47 -33.58 23.73 -9.16
C GLU A 47 -32.52 22.94 -8.39
N TRP A 48 -31.66 23.64 -7.66
CA TRP A 48 -30.59 23.03 -6.87
C TRP A 48 -31.11 22.40 -5.58
N GLN A 49 -31.08 21.07 -5.49
CA GLN A 49 -31.32 20.33 -4.25
C GLN A 49 -30.04 20.27 -3.41
N SER A 50 -30.15 20.43 -2.09
CA SER A 50 -29.04 20.17 -1.17
C SER A 50 -28.85 18.68 -0.94
N VAL A 51 -27.60 18.20 -0.95
CA VAL A 51 -27.24 16.83 -0.55
C VAL A 51 -26.62 16.87 0.83
N SER A 52 -27.10 16.03 1.74
CA SER A 52 -26.64 15.97 3.13
C SER A 52 -25.24 15.34 3.25
N THR A 53 -24.37 15.91 4.08
CA THR A 53 -22.99 15.44 4.33
C THR A 53 -22.86 14.70 5.66
N VAL A 54 -22.61 13.40 5.62
CA VAL A 54 -22.25 12.55 6.77
C VAL A 54 -20.78 12.79 7.14
N LEU A 55 -20.47 12.76 8.42
CA LEU A 55 -19.10 12.62 8.92
C LEU A 55 -18.70 11.14 8.95
N VAL A 56 -17.67 10.78 8.18
CA VAL A 56 -16.95 9.50 8.29
C VAL A 56 -15.62 9.74 9.00
N ASN A 57 -15.08 8.70 9.63
CA ASN A 57 -13.73 8.74 10.18
C ASN A 57 -12.76 8.07 9.19
N LEU A 58 -11.53 8.55 9.15
CA LEU A 58 -10.39 8.01 8.41
C LEU A 58 -9.22 7.77 9.37
N HIS A 59 -8.24 6.97 8.96
CA HIS A 59 -7.14 6.52 9.82
C HIS A 59 -5.76 7.01 9.39
N GLU A 60 -4.86 7.13 10.35
CA GLU A 60 -3.43 7.27 10.11
C GLU A 60 -2.62 6.68 11.26
N ILE A 61 -1.63 5.84 10.94
CA ILE A 61 -0.60 5.44 11.92
C ILE A 61 0.56 6.42 11.88
N LYS A 62 0.90 7.03 13.03
CA LYS A 62 2.12 7.83 13.21
C LYS A 62 3.33 6.90 13.27
N ILE A 63 4.15 6.90 12.22
CA ILE A 63 5.26 5.96 12.03
C ILE A 63 6.28 6.05 13.18
N THR A 64 6.50 7.23 13.75
CA THR A 64 7.46 7.48 14.85
C THR A 64 7.02 6.97 16.23
N THR A 65 5.72 6.70 16.43
CA THR A 65 5.15 6.31 17.73
C THR A 65 4.31 5.04 17.69
N GLY A 66 3.97 4.55 16.50
CA GLY A 66 2.97 3.49 16.29
C GLY A 66 1.53 3.90 16.64
N SER A 67 1.29 5.15 17.05
CA SER A 67 -0.03 5.57 17.55
C SER A 67 -1.00 5.91 16.42
N ALA A 68 -2.24 5.43 16.56
CA ALA A 68 -3.33 5.79 15.67
C ALA A 68 -3.75 7.26 15.87
N GLN A 69 -4.02 7.93 14.75
CA GLN A 69 -4.76 9.20 14.67
C GLN A 69 -6.00 8.98 13.81
N VAL A 70 -7.12 9.55 14.26
CA VAL A 70 -8.41 9.51 13.54
C VAL A 70 -8.70 10.89 12.98
N HIS A 71 -8.88 10.98 11.66
CA HIS A 71 -9.20 12.22 10.96
C HIS A 71 -10.68 12.22 10.54
N PRO A 72 -11.47 13.27 10.83
CA PRO A 72 -12.84 13.38 10.33
C PRO A 72 -12.84 13.78 8.84
N SER A 73 -13.77 13.22 8.07
CA SER A 73 -13.92 13.47 6.63
C SER A 73 -15.39 13.51 6.21
N SER A 74 -15.65 14.01 5.01
CA SER A 74 -17.01 14.16 4.48
C SER A 74 -17.41 13.02 3.55
N LEU A 75 -18.68 12.59 3.65
CA LEU A 75 -19.35 11.70 2.72
C LEU A 75 -20.72 12.29 2.36
N ALA A 76 -21.00 12.46 1.08
CA ALA A 76 -22.33 12.77 0.57
C ALA A 76 -22.81 11.66 -0.37
N MET A 77 -24.11 11.38 -0.38
CA MET A 77 -24.68 10.39 -1.28
C MET A 77 -26.08 10.75 -1.72
N PHE A 78 -26.42 10.39 -2.95
CA PHE A 78 -27.73 10.59 -3.57
C PHE A 78 -27.89 9.61 -4.75
N ASP A 79 -29.14 9.35 -5.13
CA ASP A 79 -29.45 8.46 -6.25
C ASP A 79 -29.99 9.27 -7.43
N PHE A 80 -29.66 8.86 -8.65
CA PHE A 80 -30.18 9.51 -9.85
C PHE A 80 -30.21 8.60 -11.06
N ASP A 81 -31.07 8.98 -12.01
CA ASP A 81 -31.08 8.44 -13.36
C ASP A 81 -30.96 9.57 -14.40
N GLY A 82 -30.46 9.22 -15.59
CA GLY A 82 -30.09 10.20 -16.61
C GLY A 82 -28.84 11.00 -16.24
N THR A 83 -28.90 12.32 -16.44
CA THR A 83 -27.79 13.27 -16.23
C THR A 83 -28.11 14.19 -15.05
N VAL A 84 -27.10 14.53 -14.25
CA VAL A 84 -27.18 15.53 -13.16
C VAL A 84 -25.98 16.47 -13.15
N GLU A 85 -26.23 17.73 -12.81
CA GLU A 85 -25.20 18.71 -12.47
C GLU A 85 -24.91 18.66 -10.96
N VAL A 86 -23.64 18.70 -10.58
CA VAL A 86 -23.18 18.72 -9.19
C VAL A 86 -22.41 20.01 -8.93
N LEU A 87 -22.66 20.64 -7.78
CA LEU A 87 -21.94 21.78 -7.25
C LEU A 87 -21.48 21.49 -5.83
N VAL A 88 -20.17 21.56 -5.60
CA VAL A 88 -19.53 21.41 -4.30
C VAL A 88 -18.91 22.76 -3.91
N THR A 89 -19.18 23.21 -2.70
CA THR A 89 -18.49 24.34 -2.07
C THR A 89 -17.63 23.81 -0.94
N TYR A 90 -16.35 24.19 -0.91
CA TYR A 90 -15.47 23.98 0.23
C TYR A 90 -15.66 25.15 1.21
N ASN A 91 -15.93 24.83 2.46
CA ASN A 91 -16.29 25.79 3.50
C ASN A 91 -15.09 26.14 4.41
N SER A 92 -14.10 25.25 4.50
CA SER A 92 -12.93 25.40 5.38
C SER A 92 -11.81 26.27 4.77
N GLY A 93 -11.90 26.67 3.50
CA GLY A 93 -10.86 27.46 2.85
C GLY A 93 -11.05 27.64 1.33
N VAL A 94 -9.94 27.82 0.62
CA VAL A 94 -9.88 27.92 -0.85
C VAL A 94 -9.62 26.56 -1.49
N VAL A 95 -10.00 26.41 -2.76
CA VAL A 95 -9.67 25.22 -3.56
C VAL A 95 -8.29 25.44 -4.21
N SER A 96 -7.24 24.82 -3.66
CA SER A 96 -5.86 24.92 -4.15
C SER A 96 -5.44 23.74 -5.03
N SER A 97 -5.95 22.54 -4.75
CA SER A 97 -5.57 21.29 -5.45
C SER A 97 -6.81 20.50 -5.87
N PRO A 98 -7.52 20.91 -6.94
CA PRO A 98 -8.77 20.30 -7.38
C PRO A 98 -8.54 18.99 -8.15
N ARG A 99 -8.81 17.85 -7.52
CA ARG A 99 -8.72 16.51 -8.13
C ARG A 99 -10.00 15.69 -7.88
N VAL A 100 -10.44 14.96 -8.90
CA VAL A 100 -11.57 14.02 -8.81
C VAL A 100 -11.06 12.62 -9.11
N ARG A 101 -11.10 11.74 -8.10
CA ARG A 101 -10.53 10.38 -8.13
C ARG A 101 -11.66 9.34 -8.16
N PRO A 102 -11.54 8.20 -8.85
CA PRO A 102 -10.38 7.79 -9.65
C PRO A 102 -10.15 8.65 -10.90
N ASP A 103 -8.88 8.97 -11.17
CA ASP A 103 -8.43 9.72 -12.35
C ASP A 103 -8.83 9.01 -13.66
N SER A 104 -9.05 7.69 -13.60
CA SER A 104 -9.51 6.85 -14.72
C SER A 104 -10.85 7.34 -15.33
N TYR A 105 -11.71 7.94 -14.51
CA TYR A 105 -12.99 8.51 -14.93
C TYR A 105 -12.83 9.84 -15.69
N LYS A 106 -11.66 10.48 -15.60
CA LYS A 106 -11.28 11.70 -16.34
C LYS A 106 -12.23 12.90 -16.13
N ILE A 107 -12.90 12.94 -14.97
CA ILE A 107 -13.81 14.01 -14.58
C ILE A 107 -12.96 15.26 -14.28
N LYS A 108 -13.12 16.30 -15.11
CA LYS A 108 -12.45 17.59 -14.91
C LYS A 108 -13.47 18.60 -14.37
N PRO A 109 -13.40 18.99 -13.09
CA PRO A 109 -14.31 19.99 -12.54
C PRO A 109 -14.02 21.37 -13.13
N VAL A 110 -15.07 22.17 -13.28
CA VAL A 110 -14.96 23.63 -13.42
C VAL A 110 -14.79 24.20 -12.02
N THR A 111 -13.77 25.04 -11.81
CA THR A 111 -13.41 25.54 -10.48
C THR A 111 -13.67 27.04 -10.32
N GLY A 112 -14.01 27.43 -9.10
CA GLY A 112 -13.99 28.80 -8.59
C GLY A 112 -13.27 28.84 -7.25
N ASN A 113 -13.08 30.04 -6.67
CA ASN A 113 -12.20 30.27 -5.51
C ASN A 113 -12.35 29.27 -4.34
N ASN A 114 -13.59 28.86 -4.03
CA ASN A 114 -13.89 27.86 -3.01
C ASN A 114 -14.91 26.80 -3.49
N SER A 115 -15.02 26.56 -4.80
CA SER A 115 -16.06 25.67 -5.34
C SER A 115 -15.64 24.91 -6.60
N LEU A 116 -16.30 23.77 -6.81
CA LEU A 116 -16.10 22.87 -7.94
C LEU A 116 -17.47 22.45 -8.48
N SER A 117 -17.62 22.39 -9.80
CA SER A 117 -18.82 21.83 -10.43
C SER A 117 -18.48 20.92 -11.62
N PHE A 118 -19.33 19.92 -11.84
CA PHE A 118 -19.19 18.94 -12.91
C PHE A 118 -20.55 18.29 -13.20
N THR A 119 -20.58 17.38 -14.17
CA THR A 119 -21.81 16.71 -14.62
C THR A 119 -21.58 15.21 -14.62
N PHE A 120 -22.46 14.44 -13.97
CA PHE A 120 -22.53 13.00 -14.17
C PHE A 120 -23.59 12.68 -15.23
N ASN A 121 -23.30 11.72 -16.11
CA ASN A 121 -24.25 11.15 -17.07
C ASN A 121 -24.70 9.72 -16.69
N GLU A 122 -24.16 9.21 -15.59
CA GLU A 122 -24.46 7.92 -14.98
C GLU A 122 -23.81 7.87 -13.58
N PRO A 123 -24.36 7.09 -12.64
CA PRO A 123 -23.81 6.97 -11.29
C PRO A 123 -22.33 6.52 -11.25
N ARG A 124 -21.57 7.17 -10.38
CA ARG A 124 -20.15 6.94 -10.07
C ARG A 124 -19.90 7.23 -8.59
N ASP A 125 -18.95 6.49 -8.03
CA ASP A 125 -18.46 6.69 -6.67
C ASP A 125 -17.07 7.35 -6.78
N ILE A 126 -16.88 8.52 -6.18
CA ILE A 126 -15.66 9.35 -6.36
C ILE A 126 -15.16 9.97 -5.05
N ILE A 127 -13.89 10.39 -5.06
CA ILE A 127 -13.31 11.32 -4.07
C ILE A 127 -13.10 12.66 -4.75
N ILE A 128 -13.50 13.74 -4.08
CA ILE A 128 -13.22 15.12 -4.47
C ILE A 128 -12.21 15.66 -3.45
N GLN A 129 -10.98 15.82 -3.90
CA GLN A 129 -9.88 16.44 -3.17
C GLN A 129 -9.75 17.89 -3.65
N VAL A 130 -9.50 18.81 -2.71
CA VAL A 130 -9.55 20.27 -2.95
C VAL A 130 -8.32 21.02 -2.43
N THR A 131 -7.50 20.36 -1.63
CA THR A 131 -6.18 20.79 -1.14
C THR A 131 -5.25 19.57 -1.17
N GLU A 132 -3.98 19.73 -0.77
CA GLU A 132 -3.07 18.57 -0.61
C GLU A 132 -3.50 17.61 0.52
N SER A 133 -4.51 17.97 1.34
CA SER A 133 -5.05 17.07 2.36
C SER A 133 -5.78 15.89 1.73
N VAL A 134 -5.32 14.68 2.04
CA VAL A 134 -6.00 13.42 1.70
C VAL A 134 -7.10 13.03 2.69
N PHE A 135 -7.29 13.81 3.76
CA PHE A 135 -8.24 13.53 4.84
C PHE A 135 -9.44 14.48 4.85
N ASP A 136 -9.25 15.80 4.65
CA ASP A 136 -10.37 16.75 4.51
C ASP A 136 -10.91 16.75 3.07
N VAL A 137 -11.47 15.61 2.68
CA VAL A 137 -12.00 15.34 1.35
C VAL A 137 -13.50 15.05 1.37
N LEU A 138 -14.13 15.13 0.20
CA LEU A 138 -15.52 14.74 0.02
C LEU A 138 -15.60 13.45 -0.80
N HIS A 139 -15.99 12.37 -0.14
CA HIS A 139 -16.45 11.15 -0.81
C HIS A 139 -17.86 11.42 -1.34
N LEU A 140 -18.11 11.18 -2.63
CA LEU A 140 -19.40 11.36 -3.27
C LEU A 140 -19.84 10.02 -3.90
N ILE A 141 -20.80 9.37 -3.25
CA ILE A 141 -21.27 8.02 -3.58
C ILE A 141 -22.64 8.13 -4.26
N THR A 142 -22.86 7.42 -5.37
CA THR A 142 -24.14 7.52 -6.10
C THR A 142 -24.65 6.19 -6.65
N ASN A 143 -25.97 6.06 -6.75
CA ASN A 143 -26.65 4.88 -7.30
C ASN A 143 -27.65 5.28 -8.40
N ARG A 144 -28.11 4.27 -9.14
CA ARG A 144 -29.37 4.33 -9.90
C ARG A 144 -30.52 4.42 -8.89
N ILE A 145 -31.67 4.96 -9.28
CA ILE A 145 -32.84 4.93 -8.39
C ILE A 145 -33.30 3.47 -8.25
N ALA A 146 -33.53 3.01 -7.02
CA ALA A 146 -33.90 1.62 -6.75
C ALA A 146 -35.26 1.27 -7.38
N THR A 147 -35.29 0.29 -8.27
CA THR A 147 -36.49 -0.13 -9.03
C THR A 147 -37.15 -1.39 -8.48
N ASP A 148 -36.40 -2.21 -7.74
CA ASP A 148 -36.79 -3.52 -7.21
C ASP A 148 -36.92 -3.51 -5.67
N VAL A 149 -37.41 -2.39 -5.13
CA VAL A 149 -37.67 -2.21 -3.69
C VAL A 149 -38.69 -3.25 -3.20
N PRO A 150 -38.34 -4.12 -2.23
CA PRO A 150 -39.28 -5.10 -1.69
C PRO A 150 -40.39 -4.41 -0.90
N PRO A 151 -41.64 -4.93 -0.91
CA PRO A 151 -42.71 -4.42 -0.07
C PRO A 151 -42.32 -4.47 1.42
N SER A 152 -42.58 -3.40 2.17
CA SER A 152 -42.25 -3.30 3.60
C SER A 152 -43.05 -4.24 4.51
N ASN A 153 -43.90 -5.09 3.93
CA ASN A 153 -44.67 -6.15 4.57
C ASN A 153 -44.41 -7.55 3.96
N ALA A 154 -43.36 -7.70 3.15
CA ALA A 154 -42.95 -8.99 2.61
C ALA A 154 -42.42 -9.90 3.73
N THR A 155 -42.89 -11.15 3.78
CA THR A 155 -42.69 -12.07 4.92
C THR A 155 -41.27 -12.64 5.04
N ASP A 156 -40.48 -12.50 3.99
CA ASP A 156 -39.06 -12.87 3.87
C ASP A 156 -38.12 -11.69 4.13
N THR A 157 -38.64 -10.46 4.26
CA THR A 157 -37.85 -9.23 4.23
C THR A 157 -37.89 -8.49 5.56
N ILE A 158 -36.72 -8.27 6.16
CA ILE A 158 -36.51 -7.36 7.28
C ILE A 158 -36.26 -5.97 6.70
N TYR A 159 -37.29 -5.13 6.68
CA TYR A 159 -37.27 -3.82 6.01
C TYR A 159 -37.03 -2.68 7.01
N TYR A 160 -35.94 -1.91 6.81
CA TYR A 160 -35.70 -0.64 7.51
C TYR A 160 -35.91 0.55 6.56
N GLY A 161 -36.91 1.37 6.86
CA GLY A 161 -37.20 2.61 6.12
C GLY A 161 -36.33 3.80 6.57
N PRO A 162 -36.49 4.98 5.93
CA PRO A 162 -35.72 6.17 6.27
C PRO A 162 -35.82 6.54 7.77
N GLY A 163 -34.69 6.86 8.40
CA GLY A 163 -34.59 7.07 9.85
C GLY A 163 -33.37 6.38 10.47
N TYR A 164 -33.13 6.64 11.76
CA TYR A 164 -32.11 5.96 12.55
C TYR A 164 -32.72 4.82 13.36
N HIS A 165 -32.11 3.65 13.28
CA HIS A 165 -32.57 2.41 13.89
C HIS A 165 -31.44 1.73 14.65
N THR A 166 -31.79 0.94 15.66
CA THR A 166 -30.84 0.18 16.49
C THR A 166 -31.32 -1.27 16.59
N HIS A 167 -30.40 -2.22 16.51
CA HIS A 167 -30.63 -3.60 16.94
C HIS A 167 -29.82 -3.89 18.20
N ASN A 168 -30.37 -4.68 19.13
CA ASN A 168 -29.66 -5.07 20.34
C ASN A 168 -28.91 -6.38 20.04
N GLY A 169 -27.58 -6.30 19.94
CA GLY A 169 -26.75 -7.42 19.48
C GLY A 169 -26.74 -7.58 17.96
N THR A 170 -26.35 -8.76 17.48
CA THR A 170 -26.27 -9.08 16.05
C THR A 170 -27.65 -9.36 15.47
N LEU A 171 -27.95 -8.73 14.33
CA LEU A 171 -29.14 -8.99 13.54
C LEU A 171 -28.90 -10.20 12.62
N ASN A 172 -29.56 -11.33 12.90
CA ASN A 172 -29.37 -12.56 12.13
C ASN A 172 -30.38 -12.65 10.97
N ILE A 173 -29.88 -12.88 9.75
CA ILE A 173 -30.64 -13.03 8.50
C ILE A 173 -30.58 -14.50 8.07
N THR A 174 -31.68 -15.23 8.24
CA THR A 174 -31.70 -16.68 8.00
C THR A 174 -31.94 -17.04 6.54
N SER A 175 -31.77 -18.32 6.19
CA SER A 175 -31.93 -18.86 4.84
C SER A 175 -33.22 -18.41 4.14
N GLY A 176 -33.11 -17.83 2.94
CA GLY A 176 -34.22 -17.27 2.18
C GLY A 176 -34.64 -15.84 2.57
N GLN A 177 -34.03 -15.22 3.58
CA GLN A 177 -34.39 -13.86 4.02
C GLN A 177 -33.56 -12.75 3.38
N THR A 178 -34.12 -11.54 3.35
CA THR A 178 -33.46 -10.31 2.90
C THR A 178 -33.50 -9.23 3.97
N LEU A 179 -32.36 -8.68 4.37
CA LEU A 179 -32.28 -7.38 5.02
C LEU A 179 -32.36 -6.30 3.95
N TYR A 180 -33.36 -5.42 4.01
CA TYR A 180 -33.47 -4.28 3.10
C TYR A 180 -33.30 -2.96 3.85
N LEU A 181 -32.23 -2.22 3.55
CA LEU A 181 -31.98 -0.88 4.08
C LEU A 181 -32.35 0.15 3.01
N ALA A 182 -33.46 0.86 3.20
CA ALA A 182 -33.90 1.89 2.26
C ALA A 182 -32.93 3.10 2.20
N GLN A 183 -33.00 3.89 1.13
CA GLN A 183 -32.24 5.14 1.04
C GLN A 183 -32.57 6.06 2.24
N GLY A 184 -31.56 6.58 2.92
CA GLY A 184 -31.74 7.37 4.15
C GLY A 184 -32.11 6.55 5.41
N ALA A 185 -32.17 5.22 5.34
CA ALA A 185 -32.17 4.36 6.52
C ALA A 185 -30.74 4.22 7.06
N VAL A 186 -30.58 4.34 8.37
CA VAL A 186 -29.32 4.10 9.07
C VAL A 186 -29.56 3.13 10.21
N LEU A 187 -28.90 1.98 10.17
CA LEU A 187 -29.02 0.91 11.15
C LEU A 187 -27.70 0.79 11.94
N ASN A 188 -27.82 0.92 13.26
CA ASN A 188 -26.76 0.58 14.21
C ASN A 188 -26.97 -0.87 14.66
N ALA A 189 -26.32 -1.81 13.97
CA ALA A 189 -26.32 -3.24 14.23
C ALA A 189 -25.10 -3.88 13.54
N ALA A 190 -24.55 -4.96 14.09
CA ALA A 190 -23.81 -5.95 13.30
C ALA A 190 -24.83 -6.89 12.64
N VAL A 191 -24.52 -7.47 11.48
CA VAL A 191 -25.42 -8.37 10.75
C VAL A 191 -24.74 -9.71 10.49
N SER A 192 -25.43 -10.81 10.81
CA SER A 192 -24.98 -12.16 10.52
C SER A 192 -25.88 -12.79 9.46
N LEU A 193 -25.27 -13.40 8.45
CA LEU A 193 -25.90 -14.37 7.55
C LEU A 193 -25.26 -15.75 7.76
N ASP A 194 -24.69 -16.04 8.93
CA ASP A 194 -23.92 -17.25 9.19
C ASP A 194 -24.80 -18.51 9.13
N ASP A 195 -24.23 -19.61 8.62
CA ASP A 195 -24.88 -20.88 8.34
C ASP A 195 -26.17 -20.77 7.46
N ALA A 196 -26.33 -19.65 6.75
CA ALA A 196 -27.51 -19.37 5.92
C ALA A 196 -27.34 -19.82 4.46
N THR A 197 -28.47 -19.98 3.77
CA THR A 197 -28.49 -20.29 2.33
C THR A 197 -29.53 -19.45 1.59
N SER A 198 -29.14 -18.81 0.49
CA SER A 198 -30.00 -17.90 -0.30
C SER A 198 -30.51 -16.72 0.51
N ALA A 199 -29.61 -16.06 1.25
CA ALA A 199 -29.90 -14.91 2.10
C ALA A 199 -29.20 -13.64 1.59
N SER A 200 -29.73 -12.45 1.88
CA SER A 200 -29.14 -11.20 1.35
C SER A 200 -29.24 -9.97 2.26
N ILE A 201 -28.35 -9.00 2.01
CA ILE A 201 -28.45 -7.61 2.48
C ILE A 201 -28.49 -6.72 1.23
N ARG A 202 -29.49 -5.86 1.11
CA ARG A 202 -29.72 -5.03 -0.09
C ARG A 202 -30.18 -3.61 0.26
N GLY A 203 -30.03 -2.69 -0.70
CA GLY A 203 -30.57 -1.33 -0.65
C GLY A 203 -29.53 -0.24 -0.35
N HIS A 204 -29.95 1.02 -0.37
CA HIS A 204 -29.04 2.19 -0.34
C HIS A 204 -28.96 2.87 1.04
N GLY A 205 -29.30 2.13 2.10
CA GLY A 205 -29.11 2.55 3.48
C GLY A 205 -27.72 2.22 4.03
N VAL A 206 -27.52 2.52 5.32
CA VAL A 206 -26.21 2.53 5.98
C VAL A 206 -26.17 1.61 7.20
N LEU A 207 -25.15 0.76 7.32
CA LEU A 207 -24.73 0.18 8.60
C LEU A 207 -23.72 1.14 9.26
N TYR A 208 -24.03 1.63 10.47
CA TYR A 208 -23.30 2.74 11.08
C TYR A 208 -22.85 2.42 12.50
N ARG A 209 -21.55 2.52 12.77
CA ARG A 209 -20.92 2.21 14.07
C ARG A 209 -21.30 0.82 14.58
N THR A 210 -21.10 -0.20 13.76
CA THR A 210 -21.36 -1.59 14.14
C THR A 210 -20.51 -1.94 15.38
N PRO A 211 -21.07 -2.62 16.40
CA PRO A 211 -20.36 -2.86 17.67
C PRO A 211 -19.19 -3.84 17.53
N THR A 212 -19.21 -4.64 16.45
CA THR A 212 -18.18 -5.59 16.02
C THR A 212 -17.96 -5.41 14.50
N GLY A 213 -17.34 -6.38 13.82
CA GLY A 213 -17.34 -6.42 12.36
C GLY A 213 -18.76 -6.37 11.78
N ALA A 214 -18.94 -5.68 10.65
CA ALA A 214 -20.28 -5.21 10.24
C ALA A 214 -21.17 -6.30 9.65
N ILE A 215 -20.62 -7.20 8.82
CA ILE A 215 -21.34 -8.29 8.15
C ILE A 215 -20.53 -9.59 8.25
N SER A 216 -21.14 -10.67 8.73
CA SER A 216 -20.57 -12.03 8.76
C SER A 216 -21.39 -12.97 7.87
N ALA A 217 -20.74 -13.88 7.14
CA ALA A 217 -21.36 -14.85 6.23
C ALA A 217 -20.61 -16.20 6.23
N GLN A 218 -20.35 -16.74 7.42
CA GLN A 218 -19.58 -17.98 7.64
C GLN A 218 -20.40 -19.23 7.26
N ARG A 219 -19.75 -20.26 6.69
CA ARG A 219 -20.32 -21.58 6.34
C ARG A 219 -21.59 -21.50 5.47
N SER A 220 -21.73 -20.40 4.73
CA SER A 220 -22.99 -19.99 4.09
C SER A 220 -22.96 -20.16 2.57
N SER A 221 -24.12 -20.22 1.92
CA SER A 221 -24.18 -20.37 0.45
C SER A 221 -25.21 -19.50 -0.28
N ASN A 222 -24.91 -19.09 -1.51
CA ASN A 222 -25.75 -18.20 -2.32
C ASN A 222 -26.09 -16.90 -1.55
N ILE A 223 -25.05 -16.15 -1.16
CA ILE A 223 -25.18 -14.92 -0.35
C ILE A 223 -25.01 -13.69 -1.24
N THR A 224 -25.87 -12.68 -1.07
CA THR A 224 -25.77 -11.40 -1.79
C THR A 224 -25.72 -10.23 -0.82
N ILE A 225 -24.67 -9.41 -0.90
CA ILE A 225 -24.52 -8.13 -0.19
C ILE A 225 -24.45 -7.04 -1.25
N GLU A 226 -25.48 -6.20 -1.36
CA GLU A 226 -25.67 -5.32 -2.52
C GLU A 226 -26.02 -3.87 -2.17
N SER A 227 -25.23 -2.94 -2.72
CA SER A 227 -25.40 -1.48 -2.71
C SER A 227 -25.41 -0.75 -1.36
N VAL A 228 -25.39 -1.47 -0.23
CA VAL A 228 -25.31 -0.88 1.12
C VAL A 228 -23.98 -0.17 1.38
N THR A 229 -24.00 0.78 2.30
CA THR A 229 -22.80 1.50 2.77
C THR A 229 -22.53 1.18 4.24
N VAL A 230 -21.27 0.99 4.62
CA VAL A 230 -20.83 0.76 6.00
C VAL A 230 -19.92 1.90 6.43
N ILE A 231 -20.15 2.43 7.63
CA ILE A 231 -19.44 3.59 8.16
C ILE A 231 -19.00 3.34 9.61
N ASN A 232 -17.71 3.50 9.84
CA ASN A 232 -17.02 3.37 11.12
C ASN A 232 -17.33 2.02 11.84
N PRO A 233 -17.17 0.85 11.18
CA PRO A 233 -17.27 -0.43 11.87
C PRO A 233 -16.20 -0.56 12.96
N ALA A 234 -16.42 -1.40 13.96
CA ALA A 234 -15.46 -1.65 15.04
C ALA A 234 -14.35 -2.67 14.68
N HIS A 235 -14.45 -3.31 13.50
CA HIS A 235 -13.47 -4.25 12.93
C HIS A 235 -13.73 -4.30 11.40
N TYR A 236 -13.65 -5.47 10.77
CA TYR A 236 -13.89 -5.69 9.33
C TYR A 236 -15.29 -5.26 8.84
N THR A 237 -15.41 -5.06 7.52
CA THR A 237 -16.69 -4.71 6.88
C THR A 237 -17.49 -5.97 6.51
N VAL A 238 -16.85 -6.95 5.88
CA VAL A 238 -17.44 -8.23 5.49
C VAL A 238 -16.46 -9.35 5.82
N ASN A 239 -16.92 -10.38 6.53
CA ASN A 239 -16.21 -11.65 6.69
C ASN A 239 -16.99 -12.77 6.01
N ALA A 240 -16.41 -13.38 4.96
CA ALA A 240 -16.94 -14.57 4.30
C ALA A 240 -15.98 -15.74 4.50
N ALA A 241 -16.33 -16.70 5.35
CA ALA A 241 -15.48 -17.83 5.69
C ALA A 241 -16.16 -19.18 5.44
N GLU A 242 -15.46 -20.16 4.83
CA GLU A 242 -16.07 -21.41 4.32
C GLU A 242 -17.33 -21.20 3.44
N ALA A 243 -17.44 -20.03 2.81
CA ALA A 243 -18.64 -19.62 2.10
C ALA A 243 -18.61 -20.05 0.62
N ARG A 244 -19.79 -20.22 0.01
CA ARG A 244 -19.91 -20.58 -1.41
C ARG A 244 -20.91 -19.73 -2.18
N ASP A 245 -20.57 -19.35 -3.40
CA ASP A 245 -21.44 -18.55 -4.28
C ASP A 245 -21.83 -17.21 -3.62
N VAL A 246 -20.81 -16.43 -3.24
CA VAL A 246 -20.99 -15.13 -2.53
C VAL A 246 -20.82 -13.98 -3.51
N THR A 247 -21.74 -13.02 -3.50
CA THR A 247 -21.67 -11.79 -4.28
C THR A 247 -21.69 -10.56 -3.37
N VAL A 248 -20.62 -9.76 -3.39
CA VAL A 248 -20.53 -8.44 -2.77
C VAL A 248 -20.51 -7.39 -3.88
N ARG A 249 -21.64 -6.73 -4.15
CA ARG A 249 -21.78 -5.75 -5.25
C ARG A 249 -22.04 -4.35 -4.73
N LYS A 250 -21.33 -3.35 -5.26
CA LYS A 250 -21.55 -1.92 -4.93
C LYS A 250 -21.59 -1.63 -3.42
N LEU A 251 -20.92 -2.45 -2.62
CA LEU A 251 -20.64 -2.18 -1.20
C LEU A 251 -19.75 -0.93 -1.11
N ARG A 252 -19.98 -0.09 -0.12
CA ARG A 252 -19.04 0.97 0.27
C ARG A 252 -18.62 0.82 1.71
N SER A 253 -17.35 1.09 2.01
CA SER A 253 -16.82 1.03 3.37
C SER A 253 -15.92 2.22 3.70
N PHE A 254 -16.02 2.66 4.96
CA PHE A 254 -15.20 3.68 5.59
C PHE A 254 -14.89 3.21 7.01
N SER A 255 -13.63 2.94 7.34
CA SER A 255 -13.19 2.49 8.66
C SER A 255 -12.02 3.33 9.21
N ALA A 256 -11.89 3.33 10.53
CA ALA A 256 -10.86 4.09 11.25
C ALA A 256 -10.50 3.44 12.59
N VAL A 257 -10.20 2.15 12.54
CA VAL A 257 -9.85 1.28 13.68
C VAL A 257 -8.69 0.36 13.29
N GLN A 258 -8.01 -0.20 14.29
CA GLN A 258 -7.10 -1.34 14.09
C GLN A 258 -7.91 -2.54 13.58
N TRP A 259 -7.41 -3.26 12.56
CA TRP A 259 -8.14 -4.34 11.89
C TRP A 259 -9.50 -3.86 11.34
N GLY A 260 -9.50 -2.65 10.76
CA GLY A 260 -10.66 -2.05 10.10
C GLY A 260 -10.82 -2.51 8.67
N ASP A 261 -10.61 -3.79 8.38
CA ASP A 261 -10.55 -4.37 7.05
C ASP A 261 -11.84 -4.11 6.22
N GLY A 262 -11.69 -4.11 4.91
CA GLY A 262 -12.81 -4.09 3.98
C GLY A 262 -13.46 -5.46 3.91
N ILE A 263 -13.09 -6.26 2.91
CA ILE A 263 -13.70 -7.58 2.64
C ILE A 263 -12.68 -8.69 2.86
N ASP A 264 -12.90 -9.49 3.90
CA ASP A 264 -12.16 -10.71 4.19
C ASP A 264 -12.84 -11.91 3.50
N VAL A 265 -12.02 -12.77 2.89
CA VAL A 265 -12.47 -14.04 2.31
C VAL A 265 -11.57 -15.18 2.78
N TYR A 266 -12.06 -16.06 3.65
CA TYR A 266 -11.35 -17.24 4.17
C TYR A 266 -11.92 -18.54 3.57
N SER A 267 -11.06 -19.42 3.05
CA SER A 267 -11.42 -20.79 2.63
C SER A 267 -12.69 -20.92 1.75
N SER A 268 -12.97 -19.94 0.89
CA SER A 268 -14.28 -19.73 0.26
C SER A 268 -14.24 -19.88 -1.27
N LYS A 269 -15.37 -20.30 -1.87
CA LYS A 269 -15.41 -20.71 -3.29
C LYS A 269 -16.51 -20.01 -4.09
N ASN A 270 -16.20 -19.59 -5.32
CA ASN A 270 -17.08 -18.79 -6.17
C ASN A 270 -17.48 -17.45 -5.51
N VAL A 271 -16.50 -16.56 -5.28
CA VAL A 271 -16.74 -15.25 -4.66
C VAL A 271 -16.57 -14.13 -5.69
N LEU A 272 -17.55 -13.24 -5.78
CA LEU A 272 -17.56 -12.08 -6.69
C LEU A 272 -17.66 -10.78 -5.89
N ILE A 273 -16.61 -9.95 -5.96
CA ILE A 273 -16.54 -8.61 -5.40
C ILE A 273 -16.60 -7.63 -6.59
N ASP A 274 -17.68 -6.86 -6.73
CA ASP A 274 -18.06 -6.21 -7.98
C ASP A 274 -18.48 -4.74 -7.77
N GLY A 275 -17.66 -3.80 -8.25
CA GLY A 275 -17.96 -2.37 -8.22
C GLY A 275 -17.90 -1.74 -6.82
N VAL A 276 -17.14 -2.31 -5.89
CA VAL A 276 -17.05 -1.79 -4.51
C VAL A 276 -16.19 -0.53 -4.44
N PHE A 277 -16.53 0.38 -3.51
CA PHE A 277 -15.71 1.55 -3.19
C PHE A 277 -15.26 1.43 -1.73
N LEU A 278 -13.97 1.21 -1.50
CA LEU A 278 -13.44 0.86 -0.18
C LEU A 278 -12.35 1.85 0.22
N ARG A 279 -12.54 2.52 1.37
CA ARG A 279 -11.50 3.30 2.03
C ARG A 279 -11.34 2.80 3.46
N ASN A 280 -10.33 1.97 3.69
CA ASN A 280 -10.21 1.17 4.90
C ASN A 280 -8.90 1.41 5.65
N SER A 281 -8.97 1.22 6.97
CA SER A 281 -7.89 1.45 7.94
C SER A 281 -7.02 0.23 8.24
N ASP A 282 -7.17 -0.79 7.40
CA ASP A 282 -6.39 -2.03 7.25
C ASP A 282 -6.72 -2.54 5.82
N ASP A 283 -6.46 -3.81 5.49
CA ASP A 283 -6.65 -4.36 4.14
C ASP A 283 -8.02 -4.05 3.51
N CYS A 284 -8.05 -3.48 2.29
CA CYS A 284 -9.33 -3.22 1.61
C CYS A 284 -10.00 -4.51 1.10
N VAL A 285 -9.23 -5.45 0.53
CA VAL A 285 -9.72 -6.80 0.24
C VAL A 285 -8.62 -7.80 0.58
N ALA A 286 -8.91 -8.74 1.48
CA ALA A 286 -7.98 -9.74 1.95
C ALA A 286 -8.46 -11.15 1.59
N LEU A 287 -7.64 -11.89 0.85
CA LEU A 287 -7.91 -13.27 0.45
C LEU A 287 -7.00 -14.21 1.25
N TYR A 288 -7.63 -15.14 1.98
CA TYR A 288 -7.03 -16.06 2.92
C TYR A 288 -7.53 -17.51 2.70
N ASN A 289 -6.81 -18.51 3.23
CA ASN A 289 -7.34 -19.86 3.43
C ASN A 289 -7.67 -20.04 4.93
N HIS A 290 -7.20 -21.11 5.58
CA HIS A 290 -7.50 -21.40 6.97
C HIS A 290 -7.10 -20.31 7.97
N ARG A 291 -8.04 -20.02 8.87
CA ARG A 291 -7.85 -19.28 10.12
C ARG A 291 -8.87 -19.82 11.12
N ASN A 292 -8.52 -19.87 12.41
CA ASN A 292 -9.38 -20.35 13.49
C ASN A 292 -9.95 -21.77 13.20
N ASP A 293 -11.26 -21.91 13.07
CA ASP A 293 -11.99 -23.13 12.75
C ASP A 293 -12.49 -23.19 11.30
N TRP A 294 -12.03 -22.31 10.41
CA TRP A 294 -12.37 -22.29 8.98
C TRP A 294 -11.32 -23.04 8.15
N TYR A 295 -11.72 -23.95 7.26
CA TYR A 295 -10.82 -24.87 6.54
C TYR A 295 -11.10 -24.94 5.04
N GLY A 296 -10.04 -25.12 4.24
CA GLY A 296 -10.11 -25.46 2.82
C GLY A 296 -9.56 -24.41 1.85
N ASP A 297 -9.54 -24.79 0.58
CA ASP A 297 -9.01 -23.96 -0.52
C ASP A 297 -9.91 -22.74 -0.82
N SER A 298 -9.36 -21.54 -0.93
CA SER A 298 -10.06 -20.41 -1.56
C SER A 298 -9.95 -20.48 -3.09
N VAL A 299 -11.08 -20.63 -3.80
CA VAL A 299 -11.08 -20.96 -5.25
C VAL A 299 -12.10 -20.15 -6.05
N ASN A 300 -11.72 -19.68 -7.23
CA ASN A 300 -12.57 -18.91 -8.14
C ASN A 300 -13.11 -17.64 -7.47
N ILE A 301 -12.19 -16.69 -7.24
CA ILE A 301 -12.48 -15.40 -6.60
C ILE A 301 -12.21 -14.27 -7.59
N THR A 302 -13.20 -13.44 -7.84
CA THR A 302 -13.10 -12.29 -8.75
C THR A 302 -13.30 -10.97 -8.00
N ILE A 303 -12.34 -10.05 -8.12
CA ILE A 303 -12.44 -8.65 -7.68
C ILE A 303 -12.49 -7.80 -8.95
N GLN A 304 -13.57 -7.05 -9.18
CA GLN A 304 -13.72 -6.29 -10.43
C GLN A 304 -14.45 -4.95 -10.29
N ASN A 305 -14.13 -4.02 -11.19
CA ASN A 305 -14.78 -2.70 -11.33
C ASN A 305 -14.67 -1.77 -10.10
N SER A 306 -13.80 -2.10 -9.16
CA SER A 306 -13.71 -1.49 -7.83
C SER A 306 -12.78 -0.27 -7.77
N ALA A 307 -12.98 0.58 -6.76
CA ALA A 307 -12.08 1.67 -6.39
C ALA A 307 -11.63 1.49 -4.92
N LEU A 308 -10.32 1.44 -4.68
CA LEU A 308 -9.72 1.04 -3.40
C LEU A 308 -8.76 2.11 -2.86
N TRP A 309 -8.74 2.30 -1.54
CA TRP A 309 -7.87 3.23 -0.83
C TRP A 309 -7.48 2.62 0.52
N ALA A 310 -6.23 2.19 0.66
CA ALA A 310 -5.70 1.67 1.91
C ALA A 310 -5.04 2.79 2.73
N ASP A 311 -5.67 3.23 3.82
CA ASP A 311 -5.08 4.20 4.77
C ASP A 311 -4.00 3.56 5.68
N VAL A 312 -4.00 2.22 5.78
CA VAL A 312 -2.97 1.33 6.37
C VAL A 312 -2.96 0.03 5.55
N ALA A 313 -1.88 -0.76 5.57
CA ALA A 313 -1.80 -2.08 4.91
C ALA A 313 -2.12 -2.05 3.39
N HIS A 314 -2.70 -3.13 2.84
CA HIS A 314 -2.77 -3.37 1.39
C HIS A 314 -4.11 -2.94 0.79
N ALA A 315 -4.12 -2.51 -0.49
CA ALA A 315 -5.39 -2.36 -1.22
C ALA A 315 -5.94 -3.74 -1.64
N ILE A 316 -5.07 -4.70 -1.98
CA ILE A 316 -5.44 -6.12 -2.11
C ILE A 316 -4.34 -7.01 -1.51
N ASN A 317 -4.72 -7.91 -0.60
CA ASN A 317 -3.85 -8.91 0.01
C ASN A 317 -4.26 -10.33 -0.40
N ILE A 318 -3.30 -11.21 -0.69
CA ILE A 318 -3.53 -12.58 -1.19
C ILE A 318 -2.53 -13.56 -0.57
N GLY A 319 -2.93 -14.26 0.49
CA GLY A 319 -2.06 -15.25 1.12
C GLY A 319 -2.22 -15.31 2.62
N THR A 320 -1.26 -14.72 3.34
CA THR A 320 -1.00 -14.75 4.80
C THR A 320 -1.37 -16.07 5.50
N HIS A 321 -2.65 -16.33 5.75
CA HIS A 321 -3.17 -17.38 6.62
C HIS A 321 -3.59 -18.65 5.88
N GLY A 322 -3.18 -19.81 6.41
CA GLY A 322 -3.45 -21.14 5.88
C GLY A 322 -3.13 -22.25 6.89
N ASN A 323 -3.13 -23.50 6.44
CA ASN A 323 -3.02 -24.67 7.30
C ASN A 323 -1.74 -25.50 7.09
N SER A 324 -0.72 -25.31 7.94
CA SER A 324 0.53 -26.11 7.84
C SER A 324 0.36 -27.62 8.07
N ILE A 325 -0.73 -28.07 8.72
CA ILE A 325 -1.00 -29.49 9.02
C ILE A 325 -1.71 -30.17 7.84
N SER A 326 -2.60 -29.44 7.15
CA SER A 326 -3.30 -29.89 5.94
C SER A 326 -3.20 -28.82 4.84
N PRO A 327 -2.04 -28.68 4.17
CA PRO A 327 -1.74 -27.53 3.31
C PRO A 327 -2.72 -27.29 2.16
N GLU A 328 -3.38 -26.12 2.22
CA GLU A 328 -4.40 -25.65 1.27
C GLU A 328 -3.80 -24.92 0.06
N THR A 329 -4.62 -24.77 -0.97
CA THR A 329 -4.28 -24.04 -2.20
C THR A 329 -5.25 -22.89 -2.39
N MET A 330 -4.78 -21.73 -2.84
CA MET A 330 -5.61 -20.65 -3.35
C MET A 330 -5.48 -20.61 -4.87
N SER A 331 -6.59 -20.69 -5.62
CA SER A 331 -6.54 -20.74 -7.08
C SER A 331 -7.64 -19.99 -7.81
N ASP A 332 -7.39 -19.71 -9.10
CA ASP A 332 -8.35 -19.09 -10.02
C ASP A 332 -8.78 -17.69 -9.54
N ILE A 333 -7.78 -16.88 -9.14
CA ILE A 333 -7.98 -15.54 -8.58
C ILE A 333 -7.89 -14.49 -9.70
N SER A 334 -8.83 -13.55 -9.72
CA SER A 334 -9.07 -12.69 -10.88
C SER A 334 -9.37 -11.24 -10.48
N ILE A 335 -8.37 -10.36 -10.56
CA ILE A 335 -8.48 -8.92 -10.28
C ILE A 335 -8.60 -8.16 -11.61
N ARG A 336 -9.72 -7.49 -11.90
CA ARG A 336 -9.96 -6.86 -13.21
C ARG A 336 -10.56 -5.46 -13.13
N ASN A 337 -10.03 -4.52 -13.91
CA ASN A 337 -10.60 -3.16 -14.02
C ASN A 337 -10.71 -2.43 -12.67
N VAL A 338 -9.68 -2.53 -11.82
CA VAL A 338 -9.64 -1.89 -10.49
C VAL A 338 -8.82 -0.60 -10.52
N ASP A 339 -9.31 0.43 -9.84
CA ASP A 339 -8.56 1.63 -9.48
C ASP A 339 -8.05 1.51 -8.03
N ILE A 340 -6.74 1.63 -7.82
CA ILE A 340 -6.13 1.79 -6.49
C ILE A 340 -5.69 3.25 -6.38
N MET A 341 -6.37 4.02 -5.53
CA MET A 341 -6.14 5.44 -5.34
C MET A 341 -5.06 5.73 -4.30
N ASP A 342 -4.87 4.86 -3.31
CA ASP A 342 -3.83 5.03 -2.30
C ASP A 342 -3.44 3.71 -1.61
N HIS A 343 -2.23 3.70 -1.06
CA HIS A 343 -1.59 2.67 -0.25
C HIS A 343 -0.59 3.37 0.70
N ARG A 344 -0.63 3.00 1.99
CA ARG A 344 0.25 3.56 3.01
C ARG A 344 0.69 2.48 3.99
N GLU A 345 1.68 1.69 3.60
CA GLU A 345 2.33 0.75 4.51
C GLU A 345 3.82 1.07 4.69
N PHE A 346 4.27 1.13 5.95
CA PHE A 346 5.63 1.49 6.36
C PHE A 346 6.46 0.26 6.75
N GLN A 347 5.82 -0.82 7.18
CA GLN A 347 6.47 -2.08 7.50
C GLN A 347 6.89 -2.82 6.21
N MET A 348 8.18 -2.81 5.87
CA MET A 348 8.72 -3.34 4.60
C MET A 348 8.19 -4.75 4.21
N GLY A 349 8.06 -5.66 5.19
CA GLY A 349 7.55 -7.02 4.99
C GLY A 349 6.04 -7.14 4.69
N TYR A 350 5.30 -6.02 4.71
CA TYR A 350 3.86 -5.91 4.42
C TYR A 350 3.58 -4.82 3.37
N GLN A 351 4.60 -4.29 2.69
CA GLN A 351 4.40 -3.32 1.62
C GLN A 351 3.86 -3.99 0.36
N GLY A 352 2.89 -3.37 -0.30
CA GLY A 352 2.28 -3.84 -1.53
C GLY A 352 0.86 -3.29 -1.70
N ALA A 353 0.64 -2.40 -2.67
CA ALA A 353 -0.70 -2.01 -3.08
C ALA A 353 -1.50 -3.24 -3.57
N ILE A 354 -0.81 -4.19 -4.21
CA ILE A 354 -1.23 -5.59 -4.32
C ILE A 354 -0.13 -6.47 -3.72
N ALA A 355 -0.44 -7.29 -2.72
CA ALA A 355 0.48 -8.27 -2.15
C ALA A 355 0.02 -9.71 -2.41
N ILE A 356 0.99 -10.58 -2.73
CA ILE A 356 0.83 -12.03 -2.79
C ILE A 356 1.83 -12.64 -1.81
N ASN A 357 1.36 -13.08 -0.64
CA ASN A 357 2.21 -13.35 0.53
C ASN A 357 1.90 -14.69 1.25
N PRO A 358 1.84 -15.85 0.55
CA PRO A 358 1.47 -17.12 1.16
C PRO A 358 2.39 -17.50 2.33
N GLY A 359 1.79 -17.67 3.51
CA GLY A 359 2.34 -18.36 4.67
C GLY A 359 1.65 -19.70 4.93
N ASP A 360 1.96 -20.35 6.06
CA ASP A 360 1.34 -21.60 6.54
C ASP A 360 1.25 -22.74 5.51
N SER A 361 2.28 -22.86 4.66
CA SER A 361 2.32 -23.79 3.54
C SER A 361 1.17 -23.67 2.53
N ASN A 362 0.46 -22.53 2.48
CA ASN A 362 -0.41 -22.18 1.35
C ASN A 362 0.36 -22.21 0.04
N LEU A 363 -0.26 -22.72 -1.02
CA LEU A 363 0.15 -22.47 -2.39
C LEU A 363 -0.81 -21.44 -3.00
N VAL A 364 -0.32 -20.29 -3.45
CA VAL A 364 -1.14 -19.35 -4.25
C VAL A 364 -0.80 -19.57 -5.72
N LYS A 365 -1.81 -19.77 -6.57
CA LYS A 365 -1.57 -20.06 -7.99
C LYS A 365 -2.72 -19.65 -8.93
N ASP A 366 -2.45 -19.65 -10.23
CA ASP A 366 -3.41 -19.29 -11.29
C ASP A 366 -4.08 -17.94 -11.04
N VAL A 367 -3.26 -16.89 -10.89
CA VAL A 367 -3.70 -15.51 -10.58
C VAL A 367 -3.65 -14.63 -11.83
N VAL A 368 -4.72 -13.89 -12.10
CA VAL A 368 -4.81 -12.91 -13.19
C VAL A 368 -5.11 -11.53 -12.64
N ILE A 369 -4.25 -10.55 -12.96
CA ILE A 369 -4.40 -9.14 -12.64
C ILE A 369 -4.48 -8.38 -13.97
N GLU A 370 -5.62 -7.76 -14.30
CA GLU A 370 -5.90 -7.24 -15.64
C GLU A 370 -6.50 -5.82 -15.62
N SER A 371 -5.96 -4.90 -16.43
CA SER A 371 -6.44 -3.52 -16.56
C SER A 371 -6.50 -2.74 -15.23
N VAL A 372 -5.55 -2.98 -14.32
CA VAL A 372 -5.47 -2.31 -13.02
C VAL A 372 -4.71 -0.98 -13.12
N ARG A 373 -5.18 0.02 -12.39
CA ARG A 373 -4.68 1.40 -12.43
C ARG A 373 -4.35 1.83 -11.02
N VAL A 374 -3.10 2.17 -10.79
CA VAL A 374 -2.59 2.62 -9.49
C VAL A 374 -2.19 4.08 -9.65
N GLU A 375 -2.83 4.95 -8.88
CA GLU A 375 -2.46 6.36 -8.78
C GLU A 375 -1.27 6.53 -7.82
N ASP A 376 -0.67 7.72 -7.75
CA ASP A 376 0.36 7.94 -6.73
C ASP A 376 -0.22 7.81 -5.33
N PHE A 377 0.55 7.13 -4.48
CA PHE A 377 0.16 6.71 -3.14
C PHE A 377 1.14 7.26 -2.09
N ARG A 378 0.79 7.21 -0.80
CA ARG A 378 1.61 7.81 0.26
C ARG A 378 2.87 7.02 0.60
N MET A 379 2.81 5.69 0.71
CA MET A 379 3.98 4.87 1.08
C MET A 379 3.78 3.39 0.75
N GLY A 380 4.79 2.74 0.15
CA GLY A 380 4.84 1.29 0.02
C GLY A 380 5.33 0.82 -1.35
N GLN A 381 4.97 -0.40 -1.74
CA GLN A 381 5.41 -1.04 -2.99
C GLN A 381 4.24 -1.18 -3.97
N LEU A 382 4.51 -1.18 -5.27
CA LEU A 382 3.45 -1.28 -6.29
C LEU A 382 2.78 -2.67 -6.32
N ILE A 383 3.59 -3.73 -6.37
CA ILE A 383 3.10 -5.11 -6.36
C ILE A 383 4.17 -6.05 -5.80
N THR A 384 3.81 -6.83 -4.80
CA THR A 384 4.76 -7.59 -3.97
C THR A 384 4.45 -9.08 -4.04
N MET A 385 5.48 -9.93 -4.14
CA MET A 385 5.32 -11.39 -4.16
C MET A 385 6.34 -12.03 -3.24
N MET A 386 5.93 -12.52 -2.08
CA MET A 386 6.85 -13.07 -1.09
C MET A 386 6.32 -14.39 -0.53
N VAL A 387 7.07 -15.48 -0.68
CA VAL A 387 6.73 -16.74 0.00
C VAL A 387 7.11 -16.59 1.48
N MET A 388 6.17 -16.11 2.28
CA MET A 388 6.42 -15.52 3.59
C MET A 388 6.45 -16.57 4.70
N TYR A 389 7.33 -16.37 5.69
CA TYR A 389 7.27 -17.05 6.98
C TYR A 389 7.28 -16.01 8.11
N ASN A 390 6.12 -15.44 8.38
CA ASN A 390 5.96 -14.41 9.39
C ASN A 390 5.57 -15.05 10.72
N GLN A 391 6.53 -15.26 11.62
CA GLN A 391 6.34 -16.01 12.87
C GLN A 391 5.29 -15.42 13.83
N LYS A 392 4.82 -14.18 13.61
CA LYS A 392 3.68 -13.59 14.34
C LYS A 392 2.34 -14.20 13.90
N TYR A 393 2.24 -14.66 12.65
CA TYR A 393 1.01 -15.06 12.00
C TYR A 393 1.03 -16.49 11.43
N ASN A 394 2.22 -17.04 11.19
CA ASN A 394 2.45 -18.30 10.49
C ASN A 394 3.24 -19.32 11.30
N THR A 395 2.84 -20.57 11.17
CA THR A 395 3.48 -21.78 11.69
C THR A 395 4.51 -22.39 10.71
N SER A 396 4.42 -22.08 9.41
CA SER A 396 5.44 -22.44 8.41
C SER A 396 5.50 -21.43 7.24
N PRO A 397 6.55 -21.40 6.40
CA PRO A 397 6.53 -20.69 5.12
C PRO A 397 5.42 -21.18 4.19
N GLY A 398 4.97 -20.34 3.25
CA GLY A 398 4.14 -20.80 2.12
C GLY A 398 4.84 -21.86 1.25
N ARG A 399 4.06 -22.60 0.45
CA ARG A 399 4.58 -23.59 -0.52
C ARG A 399 5.07 -22.96 -1.82
N GLY A 400 4.62 -21.75 -2.16
CA GLY A 400 5.07 -21.03 -3.35
C GLY A 400 4.00 -20.12 -3.95
N ILE A 401 4.39 -19.43 -5.01
CA ILE A 401 3.50 -18.64 -5.88
C ILE A 401 3.70 -19.13 -7.32
N SER A 402 2.65 -19.50 -8.06
CA SER A 402 2.84 -19.96 -9.45
C SER A 402 1.76 -19.53 -10.46
N ASN A 403 2.17 -19.32 -11.71
CA ASN A 403 1.30 -18.90 -12.83
C ASN A 403 0.52 -17.61 -12.53
N VAL A 404 1.25 -16.49 -12.44
CA VAL A 404 0.69 -15.16 -12.23
C VAL A 404 0.79 -14.34 -13.53
N THR A 405 -0.32 -13.92 -14.10
CA THR A 405 -0.35 -13.04 -15.27
C THR A 405 -0.84 -11.65 -14.89
N ILE A 406 0.02 -10.65 -15.11
CA ILE A 406 -0.27 -9.22 -14.89
C ILE A 406 -0.34 -8.54 -16.26
N ARG A 407 -1.53 -8.08 -16.64
CA ARG A 407 -1.82 -7.46 -17.94
C ARG A 407 -2.37 -6.05 -17.79
N ASP A 408 -1.87 -5.11 -18.59
CA ASP A 408 -2.34 -3.72 -18.64
C ASP A 408 -2.37 -3.05 -17.24
N LEU A 409 -1.42 -3.43 -16.36
CA LEU A 409 -1.17 -2.75 -15.09
C LEU A 409 -0.50 -1.41 -15.37
N SER A 410 -1.00 -0.35 -14.73
CA SER A 410 -0.43 0.99 -14.82
C SER A 410 -0.21 1.60 -13.45
N TYR A 411 0.91 2.30 -13.26
CA TYR A 411 1.20 3.14 -12.10
C TYR A 411 1.58 4.55 -12.56
N ASN A 412 1.00 5.57 -11.92
CA ASN A 412 1.25 6.98 -12.23
C ASN A 412 1.58 7.73 -10.93
N GLY A 413 2.85 7.71 -10.55
CA GLY A 413 3.35 8.25 -9.28
C GLY A 413 4.87 8.14 -9.11
N VAL A 414 5.38 8.67 -7.99
CA VAL A 414 6.82 8.71 -7.67
C VAL A 414 7.18 8.09 -6.31
N ASN A 415 6.20 7.74 -5.46
CA ASN A 415 6.43 7.26 -4.08
C ASN A 415 6.57 5.72 -3.94
N ALA A 416 6.55 4.97 -5.05
CA ALA A 416 6.69 3.51 -5.01
C ALA A 416 8.12 3.05 -4.68
N ASN A 417 8.27 2.41 -3.52
CA ASN A 417 9.46 1.65 -3.13
C ASN A 417 9.67 0.44 -4.05
N THR A 418 10.91 -0.06 -4.07
CA THR A 418 11.30 -1.28 -4.78
C THR A 418 10.46 -2.48 -4.37
N ALA A 419 9.58 -2.93 -5.26
CA ALA A 419 8.76 -4.13 -5.13
C ALA A 419 9.61 -5.39 -4.91
N ILE A 420 9.35 -6.14 -3.84
CA ILE A 420 10.09 -7.37 -3.52
C ILE A 420 9.40 -8.58 -4.16
N MET A 421 10.17 -9.37 -4.90
CA MET A 421 9.76 -10.68 -5.42
C MET A 421 10.74 -11.76 -4.96
N THR A 422 10.38 -12.52 -3.92
CA THR A 422 11.25 -13.59 -3.36
C THR A 422 10.50 -14.90 -3.07
N GLY A 423 11.11 -16.01 -3.47
CA GLY A 423 10.79 -17.33 -2.91
C GLY A 423 11.36 -17.48 -1.49
N TYR A 424 11.02 -18.56 -0.81
CA TYR A 424 11.55 -18.88 0.52
C TYR A 424 12.81 -19.77 0.44
N ASN A 425 12.79 -20.78 -0.44
CA ASN A 425 13.94 -21.62 -0.76
C ASN A 425 13.73 -22.31 -2.12
N GLU A 426 14.64 -23.23 -2.51
CA GLU A 426 14.58 -23.98 -3.78
C GLU A 426 13.27 -24.74 -4.04
N SER A 427 12.56 -25.14 -2.99
CA SER A 427 11.32 -25.93 -3.04
C SER A 427 10.05 -25.10 -2.85
N ARG A 428 10.22 -23.79 -2.62
CA ARG A 428 9.17 -22.84 -2.21
C ARG A 428 9.36 -21.53 -2.98
N GLY A 429 9.37 -21.65 -4.31
CA GLY A 429 9.72 -20.59 -5.24
C GLY A 429 8.55 -19.70 -5.70
N ILE A 430 8.88 -18.80 -6.63
CA ILE A 430 7.92 -18.03 -7.43
C ILE A 430 8.13 -18.43 -8.89
N GLU A 431 7.09 -18.95 -9.54
CA GLU A 431 7.21 -19.56 -10.88
C GLU A 431 6.19 -18.98 -11.88
N PHE A 432 6.58 -18.88 -13.15
CA PHE A 432 5.69 -18.47 -14.25
C PHE A 432 4.94 -17.14 -14.03
N VAL A 433 5.63 -16.13 -13.48
CA VAL A 433 5.15 -14.73 -13.46
C VAL A 433 5.34 -14.12 -14.84
N ARG A 434 4.31 -13.45 -15.36
CA ARG A 434 4.30 -12.83 -16.69
C ARG A 434 3.70 -11.43 -16.63
N PHE A 435 4.46 -10.44 -17.12
CA PHE A 435 4.00 -9.08 -17.34
C PHE A 435 3.66 -8.82 -18.81
N GLU A 436 2.48 -8.25 -19.06
CA GLU A 436 2.00 -7.84 -20.37
C GLU A 436 1.54 -6.37 -20.28
N SER A 437 2.06 -5.49 -21.14
CA SER A 437 1.70 -4.05 -21.18
C SER A 437 1.89 -3.22 -19.89
N LEU A 438 2.77 -3.63 -18.97
CA LEU A 438 3.10 -2.82 -17.78
C LEU A 438 3.50 -1.38 -18.18
N THR A 439 2.92 -0.38 -17.50
CA THR A 439 3.16 1.04 -17.79
C THR A 439 3.45 1.82 -16.51
N ILE A 440 4.62 2.46 -16.43
CA ILE A 440 5.01 3.31 -15.29
C ILE A 440 5.14 4.75 -15.80
N ASN A 441 4.37 5.70 -15.25
CA ASN A 441 4.41 7.12 -15.62
C ASN A 441 4.32 7.37 -17.16
N GLY A 442 3.45 6.60 -17.83
CA GLY A 442 3.28 6.63 -19.29
C GLY A 442 4.35 5.90 -20.11
N LEU A 443 5.43 5.41 -19.50
CA LEU A 443 6.46 4.59 -20.14
C LEU A 443 6.04 3.12 -20.17
N GLN A 444 5.82 2.56 -21.36
CA GLN A 444 5.58 1.12 -21.51
C GLN A 444 6.86 0.32 -21.25
N ILE A 445 6.81 -0.53 -20.24
CA ILE A 445 7.91 -1.40 -19.80
C ILE A 445 7.89 -2.69 -20.61
N LYS A 446 9.04 -3.08 -21.15
CA LYS A 446 9.30 -4.35 -21.85
C LYS A 446 10.79 -4.48 -22.15
N ASP A 447 11.31 -5.68 -22.27
CA ASP A 447 12.76 -5.89 -22.50
C ASP A 447 13.27 -5.20 -23.77
N THR A 448 12.43 -5.13 -24.80
CA THR A 448 12.68 -4.50 -26.10
C THR A 448 12.49 -2.98 -26.12
N MET A 449 12.29 -2.32 -24.98
CA MET A 449 12.25 -0.85 -24.90
C MET A 449 13.63 -0.24 -25.17
N LYS A 450 13.67 0.99 -25.70
CA LYS A 450 14.92 1.72 -25.92
C LYS A 450 15.48 2.19 -24.58
N LYS A 451 16.53 1.51 -24.09
CA LYS A 451 17.29 1.84 -22.89
C LYS A 451 18.82 1.78 -23.18
N PRO A 452 19.70 2.35 -22.33
CA PRO A 452 21.13 2.15 -22.44
C PRO A 452 21.51 0.66 -22.33
N ALA A 453 22.59 0.24 -23.00
CA ALA A 453 22.96 -1.18 -23.06
C ALA A 453 23.39 -1.80 -21.72
N TRP A 454 23.71 -0.97 -20.73
CA TRP A 454 24.04 -1.37 -19.35
C TRP A 454 22.83 -1.36 -18.40
N CYS A 455 21.66 -0.91 -18.85
CA CYS A 455 20.46 -0.84 -18.02
C CYS A 455 19.57 -2.07 -18.18
N MET A 456 19.09 -2.63 -17.07
CA MET A 456 18.11 -3.72 -17.08
C MET A 456 16.69 -3.18 -17.35
N THR A 457 15.73 -4.07 -17.56
CA THR A 457 14.30 -3.68 -17.61
C THR A 457 13.79 -3.28 -16.22
N ALA A 458 14.35 -3.90 -15.17
CA ALA A 458 14.09 -3.55 -13.76
C ALA A 458 14.57 -2.14 -13.38
N ASP A 459 15.50 -1.51 -14.11
CA ASP A 459 15.90 -0.12 -13.81
C ASP A 459 14.79 0.91 -14.07
N PHE A 460 13.71 0.50 -14.77
CA PHE A 460 12.58 1.34 -15.15
C PHE A 460 11.28 0.96 -14.41
N VAL A 461 11.36 0.06 -13.43
CA VAL A 461 10.27 -0.31 -12.50
C VAL A 461 10.89 -0.49 -11.12
N PRO A 462 10.44 0.16 -10.05
CA PRO A 462 10.97 -0.11 -8.72
C PRO A 462 10.63 -1.56 -8.33
N MET A 463 11.55 -2.50 -8.57
CA MET A 463 11.35 -3.94 -8.42
C MET A 463 12.67 -4.70 -8.30
N ALA A 464 12.78 -5.59 -7.32
CA ALA A 464 13.89 -6.51 -7.12
C ALA A 464 13.39 -7.96 -7.14
N ILE A 465 13.94 -8.77 -8.04
CA ILE A 465 13.64 -10.21 -8.16
C ILE A 465 14.75 -11.00 -7.49
N VAL A 466 14.50 -11.47 -6.26
CA VAL A 466 15.42 -12.30 -5.48
C VAL A 466 15.16 -13.76 -5.82
N CYS A 467 15.91 -14.28 -6.79
CA CYS A 467 15.83 -15.68 -7.17
C CYS A 467 16.82 -16.53 -6.35
N SER A 468 16.30 -17.48 -5.57
CA SER A 468 17.10 -18.48 -4.86
C SER A 468 17.85 -19.45 -5.78
N GLN A 469 17.52 -19.48 -7.09
CA GLN A 469 18.15 -20.34 -8.10
C GLN A 469 18.90 -19.52 -9.15
N SER A 470 20.03 -18.92 -8.78
CA SER A 470 20.97 -18.39 -9.78
C SER A 470 21.69 -19.54 -10.48
N CYS A 471 21.53 -19.67 -11.81
CA CYS A 471 22.26 -20.65 -12.60
C CYS A 471 23.78 -20.39 -12.69
N VAL A 472 24.26 -19.27 -12.12
CA VAL A 472 25.67 -19.01 -11.86
C VAL A 472 26.09 -19.65 -10.55
N PHE A 473 25.35 -19.46 -9.45
CA PHE A 473 25.67 -20.07 -8.16
C PHE A 473 25.45 -21.58 -8.14
N ASP A 474 24.40 -22.10 -8.81
CA ASP A 474 24.21 -23.54 -9.03
C ASP A 474 25.42 -24.16 -9.74
N LYS A 475 25.93 -23.55 -10.82
CA LYS A 475 27.15 -24.02 -11.48
C LYS A 475 28.41 -23.82 -10.64
N ALA A 476 28.49 -22.74 -9.87
CA ALA A 476 29.62 -22.51 -8.97
C ALA A 476 29.71 -23.65 -7.95
N LEU A 477 28.60 -24.04 -7.34
CA LEU A 477 28.52 -25.04 -6.26
C LEU A 477 28.46 -26.50 -6.76
N ASN A 478 27.77 -26.79 -7.86
CA ASN A 478 27.49 -28.16 -8.34
C ASN A 478 28.33 -28.59 -9.56
N SER A 479 29.33 -27.82 -9.98
CA SER A 479 30.22 -28.19 -11.09
C SER A 479 31.71 -28.14 -10.71
N SER A 480 32.61 -28.38 -11.66
CA SER A 480 34.07 -28.30 -11.46
C SER A 480 34.59 -26.85 -11.42
N PHE A 481 33.80 -25.94 -10.85
CA PHE A 481 34.21 -24.58 -10.50
C PHE A 481 34.96 -24.63 -9.16
N LYS A 482 35.77 -23.60 -8.86
CA LYS A 482 36.60 -23.62 -7.65
C LYS A 482 35.73 -23.72 -6.40
N GLU A 483 34.68 -22.91 -6.39
CA GLU A 483 33.78 -22.66 -5.27
C GLU A 483 33.03 -23.94 -4.85
N GLY A 484 32.60 -24.78 -5.79
CA GLY A 484 31.95 -26.07 -5.54
C GLY A 484 32.93 -27.22 -5.27
N MET A 485 34.19 -27.07 -5.69
CA MET A 485 35.26 -27.99 -5.30
C MET A 485 35.83 -27.70 -3.89
N THR A 486 35.76 -26.46 -3.41
CA THR A 486 36.23 -26.05 -2.07
C THR A 486 35.10 -25.89 -1.04
N ASN A 487 33.87 -25.61 -1.49
CA ASN A 487 32.79 -25.02 -0.70
C ASN A 487 33.17 -23.67 -0.04
N GLU A 488 34.09 -22.93 -0.68
CA GLU A 488 34.51 -21.59 -0.27
C GLU A 488 34.26 -20.60 -1.42
N VAL A 489 33.45 -19.57 -1.19
CA VAL A 489 33.32 -18.42 -2.10
C VAL A 489 34.31 -17.36 -1.64
N GLU A 490 35.34 -17.08 -2.46
CA GLU A 490 36.27 -15.99 -2.18
C GLU A 490 35.65 -14.66 -2.61
N LEU A 491 35.52 -13.74 -1.65
CA LEU A 491 35.11 -12.34 -1.84
C LEU A 491 36.36 -11.46 -1.63
N PRO A 492 37.17 -11.20 -2.67
CA PRO A 492 38.46 -10.51 -2.51
C PRO A 492 38.34 -8.98 -2.44
N GLU A 493 37.21 -8.41 -2.87
CA GLU A 493 36.96 -6.96 -2.96
C GLU A 493 35.75 -6.51 -2.11
N ASP A 494 34.95 -7.45 -1.59
CA ASP A 494 33.74 -7.20 -0.78
C ASP A 494 33.92 -7.73 0.65
N ASP A 495 33.32 -7.06 1.64
CA ASP A 495 33.27 -7.55 3.03
C ASP A 495 32.26 -8.72 3.17
N PRO A 496 32.70 -9.92 3.61
CA PRO A 496 31.79 -11.04 3.86
C PRO A 496 30.71 -10.77 4.91
N ALA A 497 30.95 -9.87 5.88
CA ALA A 497 29.93 -9.50 6.87
C ALA A 497 28.83 -8.62 6.24
N ALA A 498 29.20 -7.57 5.49
CA ALA A 498 28.27 -6.78 4.70
C ALA A 498 27.48 -7.63 3.68
N ILE A 499 28.12 -8.56 2.98
CA ILE A 499 27.45 -9.50 2.06
C ILE A 499 26.52 -10.45 2.82
N ARG A 500 26.89 -10.92 4.03
CA ARG A 500 25.98 -11.69 4.90
C ARG A 500 24.77 -10.86 5.29
N CYS A 501 24.94 -9.62 5.78
CA CYS A 501 23.83 -8.76 6.16
C CYS A 501 22.92 -8.41 4.97
N MET A 502 23.48 -8.19 3.78
CA MET A 502 22.73 -8.02 2.53
C MET A 502 21.87 -9.25 2.21
N LEU A 503 22.45 -10.46 2.29
CA LEU A 503 21.73 -11.71 2.05
C LEU A 503 20.65 -11.97 3.11
N GLU A 504 20.94 -11.69 4.39
CA GLU A 504 19.94 -11.77 5.45
C GLU A 504 18.78 -10.80 5.21
N PHE A 505 19.07 -9.54 4.87
CA PHE A 505 18.03 -8.57 4.50
C PHE A 505 17.19 -9.05 3.32
N MET A 506 17.82 -9.54 2.24
CA MET A 506 17.11 -10.04 1.05
C MET A 506 16.19 -11.24 1.33
N TYR A 507 16.59 -12.17 2.21
CA TYR A 507 15.82 -13.40 2.47
C TYR A 507 14.95 -13.38 3.73
N LYS A 508 15.19 -12.45 4.67
CA LYS A 508 14.47 -12.35 5.95
C LYS A 508 13.73 -11.02 6.14
N GLY A 509 13.93 -10.04 5.26
CA GLY A 509 13.43 -8.66 5.40
C GLY A 509 14.10 -7.85 6.52
N ASN A 510 15.12 -8.43 7.18
CA ASN A 510 15.86 -7.87 8.30
C ASN A 510 17.22 -8.61 8.42
N TYR A 511 18.23 -8.00 9.03
CA TYR A 511 19.53 -8.64 9.24
C TYR A 511 19.90 -8.68 10.72
N SER A 512 20.69 -9.68 11.11
CA SER A 512 21.19 -9.79 12.47
C SER A 512 22.40 -8.89 12.68
N THR A 513 22.34 -8.02 13.69
CA THR A 513 23.51 -7.34 14.24
C THR A 513 24.36 -8.39 14.96
N VAL A 514 25.46 -8.81 14.35
CA VAL A 514 26.39 -9.77 14.95
C VAL A 514 27.05 -9.12 16.17
N GLU A 515 27.00 -9.78 17.34
CA GLU A 515 27.78 -9.35 18.51
C GLU A 515 29.28 -9.36 18.16
N GLY A 516 29.84 -8.18 17.85
CA GLY A 516 31.21 -8.01 17.37
C GLY A 516 31.39 -6.95 16.28
N GLY A 517 30.33 -6.52 15.59
CA GLY A 517 30.38 -5.39 14.66
C GLY A 517 30.07 -4.04 15.33
N PRO A 518 30.74 -2.92 14.99
CA PRO A 518 31.98 -2.78 14.22
C PRO A 518 33.19 -2.44 15.12
N ALA A 519 33.79 -3.44 15.77
CA ALA A 519 35.05 -3.24 16.51
C ALA A 519 36.28 -3.41 15.58
N VAL A 520 37.24 -2.48 15.67
CA VAL A 520 38.35 -2.34 14.70
C VAL A 520 39.35 -3.51 14.71
N TYR A 521 39.84 -3.87 13.51
CA TYR A 521 41.13 -4.52 13.15
C TYR A 521 41.17 -5.98 12.64
N GLU A 522 42.16 -6.17 11.76
CA GLU A 522 42.76 -7.40 11.20
C GLU A 522 41.88 -8.36 10.38
N THR A 523 42.14 -8.37 9.07
CA THR A 523 41.61 -9.36 8.12
C THR A 523 42.20 -10.75 8.36
N TYR A 524 41.41 -11.65 8.96
CA TYR A 524 41.66 -13.09 8.93
C TYR A 524 40.71 -13.77 7.93
N PRO A 525 41.18 -14.73 7.11
CA PRO A 525 40.31 -15.43 6.16
C PRO A 525 39.34 -16.35 6.91
N ALA A 526 38.10 -15.88 7.08
CA ALA A 526 37.02 -16.62 7.72
C ALA A 526 36.52 -17.78 6.83
N ARG A 527 37.19 -18.93 6.95
CA ARG A 527 36.75 -20.18 6.34
C ARG A 527 35.79 -20.90 7.27
N LEU A 528 34.55 -21.08 6.82
CA LEU A 528 33.60 -22.03 7.42
C LEU A 528 33.62 -23.29 6.57
N ALA A 529 33.88 -24.46 7.16
CA ALA A 529 33.76 -25.71 6.43
C ALA A 529 32.28 -25.97 6.06
N PRO A 530 31.96 -26.63 4.93
CA PRO A 530 30.58 -26.98 4.59
C PRO A 530 29.90 -27.84 5.65
N GLU A 531 30.68 -28.64 6.40
CA GLU A 531 30.19 -29.40 7.55
C GLU A 531 29.78 -28.50 8.71
N GLU A 532 30.48 -27.38 8.96
CA GLU A 532 30.16 -26.39 10.00
C GLU A 532 28.96 -25.53 9.61
N VAL A 533 28.88 -25.09 8.34
CA VAL A 533 27.69 -24.40 7.80
C VAL A 533 26.46 -25.30 7.89
N ALA A 534 26.57 -26.57 7.48
CA ALA A 534 25.48 -27.54 7.60
C ALA A 534 25.10 -27.79 9.08
N ASP A 535 26.06 -27.75 10.01
CA ASP A 535 25.79 -27.90 11.44
C ASP A 535 25.16 -26.65 12.08
N GLU A 536 25.52 -25.42 11.67
CA GLU A 536 24.77 -24.22 12.07
C GLU A 536 23.33 -24.26 11.55
N MET A 537 23.12 -24.67 10.29
CA MET A 537 21.78 -24.84 9.72
C MET A 537 20.95 -25.93 10.42
N LYS A 538 21.59 -26.97 11.00
CA LYS A 538 20.93 -27.96 11.88
C LYS A 538 20.65 -27.44 13.30
N ARG A 539 21.42 -26.46 13.78
CA ARG A 539 21.29 -25.86 15.12
C ARG A 539 20.30 -24.69 15.18
N ALA A 540 19.87 -24.18 14.03
CA ALA A 540 18.69 -23.31 13.95
C ALA A 540 17.47 -24.02 14.57
N PRO A 541 16.61 -23.34 15.35
CA PRO A 541 15.57 -24.00 16.13
C PRO A 541 14.43 -24.53 15.24
N GLY A 542 14.52 -25.81 14.86
CA GLY A 542 13.63 -26.41 13.83
C GLY A 542 13.39 -27.94 13.89
N ILE A 543 13.69 -28.61 15.02
CA ILE A 543 13.35 -30.00 15.39
C ILE A 543 13.76 -31.14 14.40
N ASP A 544 14.60 -32.06 14.91
CA ASP A 544 14.91 -33.35 14.27
C ASP A 544 13.76 -34.37 14.43
N PHE A 545 13.54 -35.18 13.38
CA PHE A 545 12.51 -36.22 13.31
C PHE A 545 13.00 -37.63 13.69
N ALA A 546 14.30 -37.82 13.96
CA ALA A 546 14.89 -39.16 14.11
C ALA A 546 14.66 -39.88 15.46
N SER A 547 14.30 -39.16 16.54
CA SER A 547 14.33 -39.70 17.92
C SER A 547 12.95 -40.00 18.54
N LEU A 548 12.14 -40.84 17.91
CA LEU A 548 10.90 -41.37 18.47
C LEU A 548 11.13 -42.62 19.34
N GLU A 549 11.30 -42.45 20.66
CA GLU A 549 11.02 -43.50 21.65
C GLU A 549 9.80 -43.16 22.53
N LEU A 550 8.90 -44.14 22.66
CA LEU A 550 7.63 -44.04 23.39
C LEU A 550 7.76 -44.55 24.84
N VAL A 551 7.82 -43.66 25.84
CA VAL A 551 7.25 -43.93 27.18
C VAL A 551 6.74 -42.61 27.84
N PRO A 552 6.08 -42.60 29.03
CA PRO A 552 4.72 -42.05 29.11
C PRO A 552 4.62 -40.64 29.73
N LYS A 553 3.48 -39.97 29.49
CA LYS A 553 3.12 -38.71 30.14
C LYS A 553 2.85 -38.90 31.64
N THR A 554 3.54 -38.12 32.49
CA THR A 554 3.07 -37.74 33.82
C THR A 554 3.25 -36.24 34.06
N SER A 555 2.11 -35.54 34.08
CA SER A 555 1.73 -34.28 34.75
C SER A 555 2.80 -33.52 35.58
N PRO A 556 2.80 -32.16 35.58
CA PRO A 556 1.61 -31.39 35.99
C PRO A 556 0.86 -30.68 34.87
N ARG A 557 -0.43 -30.41 35.11
CA ARG A 557 -1.17 -29.33 34.46
C ARG A 557 -0.74 -28.00 35.07
N LEU A 558 -0.67 -26.96 34.24
CA LEU A 558 -1.16 -25.65 34.62
C LEU A 558 -2.45 -25.47 33.82
N ASP A 559 -3.58 -25.50 34.51
CA ASP A 559 -4.87 -25.24 33.90
C ASP A 559 -4.96 -23.73 33.61
N VAL A 560 -5.30 -23.38 32.37
CA VAL A 560 -5.71 -22.04 31.96
C VAL A 560 -7.12 -22.24 31.43
N ASP A 561 -8.12 -21.72 32.14
CA ASP A 561 -9.52 -22.01 31.85
C ASP A 561 -10.00 -21.31 30.57
N ASP A 562 -10.75 -22.05 29.75
CA ASP A 562 -11.51 -21.50 28.62
C ASP A 562 -12.74 -20.74 29.12
N ASP A 563 -12.65 -19.42 29.32
CA ASP A 563 -13.80 -18.49 29.26
C ASP A 563 -13.34 -17.02 29.33
N ASP A 564 -13.48 -16.27 28.24
CA ASP A 564 -13.90 -14.85 28.34
C ASP A 564 -14.63 -14.40 27.06
N SER A 565 -15.97 -14.39 27.14
CA SER A 565 -16.85 -13.71 26.18
C SER A 565 -17.27 -12.36 26.77
N GLY A 566 -16.30 -11.46 26.90
CA GLY A 566 -16.43 -10.19 27.64
C GLY A 566 -16.49 -8.94 26.75
N ASP A 567 -17.45 -8.06 27.03
CA ASP A 567 -17.51 -6.69 26.49
C ASP A 567 -16.27 -5.87 26.87
N TYR A 568 -15.72 -5.09 25.93
CA TYR A 568 -14.74 -4.05 26.25
C TYR A 568 -15.19 -2.66 25.77
N ALA A 569 -15.55 -1.80 26.72
CA ALA A 569 -15.92 -0.41 26.46
C ALA A 569 -14.69 0.52 26.48
N PRO A 570 -14.57 1.49 25.55
CA PRO A 570 -13.39 2.35 25.48
C PRO A 570 -13.35 3.42 26.58
N GLY A 571 -12.18 3.59 27.21
CA GLY A 571 -11.85 4.73 28.07
C GLY A 571 -11.59 6.03 27.27
N PRO A 572 -11.56 7.20 27.94
CA PRO A 572 -11.58 8.50 27.26
C PRO A 572 -10.22 8.99 26.74
N PHE A 573 -10.30 9.89 25.75
CA PHE A 573 -9.20 10.70 25.20
C PHE A 573 -8.93 11.94 26.07
N GLU A 574 -7.70 12.48 26.02
CA GLU A 574 -7.37 13.88 26.34
C GLU A 574 -6.50 14.49 25.23
N THR A 575 -6.50 15.84 25.10
CA THR A 575 -5.96 16.57 23.95
C THR A 575 -5.49 18.00 24.29
N GLU A 576 -4.26 18.36 23.91
CA GLU A 576 -3.68 19.73 23.88
C GLU A 576 -2.79 19.82 22.61
N VAL A 577 -2.72 20.85 21.73
CA VAL A 577 -3.17 22.26 21.61
C VAL A 577 -2.08 23.33 21.88
N ALA A 578 -1.45 23.81 20.79
CA ALA A 578 -0.83 25.14 20.52
C ALA A 578 -0.43 25.15 19.01
N GLU A 579 -0.58 26.15 18.12
CA GLU A 579 -0.75 27.63 18.10
C GLU A 579 0.54 28.49 17.95
N GLU A 580 0.73 28.99 16.70
CA GLU A 580 1.38 30.25 16.20
C GLU A 580 2.85 30.58 16.62
N TYR A 581 3.74 31.16 15.79
CA TYR A 581 3.67 32.52 15.20
C TYR A 581 4.57 32.77 13.94
N PHE A 582 4.37 33.97 13.34
CA PHE A 582 4.98 34.62 12.15
C PHE A 582 6.45 35.13 12.34
N ASP A 583 7.21 35.79 11.42
CA ASP A 583 7.00 36.37 10.06
C ASP A 583 8.35 36.62 9.30
N ASP A 584 8.30 36.98 7.99
CA ASP A 584 9.26 37.79 7.16
C ASP A 584 10.80 37.46 7.05
N ALA A 585 11.59 37.85 6.01
CA ALA A 585 11.38 38.26 4.60
C ALA A 585 12.73 38.50 3.82
N GLU A 586 12.70 38.48 2.46
CA GLU A 586 13.64 39.14 1.48
C GLU A 586 15.17 38.75 1.46
N ASP A 587 16.01 38.94 0.41
CA ASP A 587 15.91 39.08 -1.07
C ASP A 587 17.36 39.05 -1.71
N VAL A 588 17.50 39.00 -3.06
CA VAL A 588 18.72 39.24 -3.90
C VAL A 588 19.82 38.14 -3.92
N GLY A 589 20.52 37.78 -5.03
CA GLY A 589 20.36 38.09 -6.48
C GLY A 589 21.69 38.07 -7.29
N ASP A 590 21.63 37.53 -8.54
CA ASP A 590 22.63 37.57 -9.67
C ASP A 590 24.06 36.96 -9.44
N ASP A 591 24.91 36.60 -10.41
CA ASP A 591 25.08 36.84 -11.88
C ASP A 591 25.57 35.54 -12.64
N ASP A 592 25.93 35.59 -13.94
CA ASP A 592 26.23 34.45 -14.85
C ASP A 592 27.75 34.25 -15.20
N LEU A 593 28.06 33.19 -15.98
CA LEU A 593 29.00 33.07 -17.12
C LEU A 593 29.90 31.80 -17.15
N LEU A 594 29.44 30.78 -17.89
CA LEU A 594 29.94 30.23 -19.20
C LEU A 594 31.40 30.57 -19.69
N PRO A 595 32.02 29.92 -20.74
CA PRO A 595 31.49 28.95 -21.75
C PRO A 595 32.39 27.77 -22.26
N ASN A 596 31.73 26.73 -22.81
CA ASN A 596 32.03 25.89 -24.02
C ASN A 596 33.44 25.77 -24.68
N LYS A 597 33.80 24.52 -25.09
CA LYS A 597 34.06 24.06 -26.50
C LYS A 597 34.49 22.57 -26.57
N LYS A 598 34.68 21.93 -27.75
CA LYS A 598 33.80 21.50 -28.88
C LYS A 598 34.68 20.76 -29.94
N GLY A 599 34.15 19.76 -30.66
CA GLY A 599 34.82 18.99 -31.74
C GLY A 599 34.60 17.47 -31.60
N ASP A 600 33.92 16.70 -32.48
CA ASP A 600 33.97 16.50 -33.95
C ASP A 600 35.13 15.57 -34.39
N ASP A 601 35.04 14.55 -35.27
CA ASP A 601 33.95 13.73 -35.89
C ASP A 601 34.58 12.52 -36.66
N LEU A 602 33.78 11.60 -37.24
CA LEU A 602 34.12 10.55 -38.25
C LEU A 602 34.88 9.27 -37.77
N GLY A 603 34.65 8.05 -38.29
CA GLY A 603 33.57 7.55 -39.17
C GLY A 603 33.76 6.14 -39.81
N SER A 604 32.66 5.42 -40.03
CA SER A 604 32.40 4.34 -41.04
C SER A 604 32.71 2.81 -40.80
N LYS A 605 31.61 2.05 -40.62
CA LYS A 605 31.11 0.86 -41.39
C LYS A 605 31.74 -0.57 -41.29
N THR A 606 30.82 -1.55 -41.41
CA THR A 606 30.96 -3.03 -41.55
C THR A 606 31.54 -3.78 -40.33
N GLY A 607 31.12 -5.01 -40.00
CA GLY A 607 30.07 -5.89 -40.55
C GLY A 607 29.87 -7.13 -39.62
N ASP A 608 28.84 -7.94 -39.83
CA ASP A 608 28.41 -9.00 -38.89
C ASP A 608 29.43 -10.13 -38.67
N ILE A 609 29.48 -10.66 -37.43
CA ILE A 609 29.29 -12.09 -37.06
C ILE A 609 29.73 -12.32 -35.60
N CYS A 610 29.02 -13.19 -34.88
CA CYS A 610 29.34 -13.58 -33.50
C CYS A 610 30.67 -14.34 -33.41
N ASN A 611 31.51 -13.99 -32.43
CA ASN A 611 32.40 -14.96 -31.78
C ASN A 611 32.87 -14.47 -30.41
N GLU A 612 33.01 -15.39 -29.46
CA GLU A 612 33.59 -15.12 -28.15
C GLU A 612 35.11 -15.11 -28.23
N THR A 613 35.76 -14.07 -27.73
CA THR A 613 36.99 -14.08 -26.90
C THR A 613 37.58 -12.67 -26.82
N ALA A 614 37.65 -12.10 -25.62
CA ALA A 614 38.31 -10.82 -25.37
C ALA A 614 39.19 -10.91 -24.13
N THR A 615 40.50 -11.05 -24.35
CA THR A 615 41.51 -10.91 -23.29
C THR A 615 41.59 -9.46 -22.82
N ALA A 616 41.83 -9.25 -21.52
CA ALA A 616 41.84 -7.92 -20.94
C ALA A 616 42.99 -7.04 -21.49
N GLN A 617 42.63 -5.84 -21.96
CA GLN A 617 43.54 -4.69 -22.03
C GLN A 617 42.80 -3.45 -21.54
N SER A 618 43.41 -2.70 -20.61
CA SER A 618 42.78 -1.54 -20.01
C SER A 618 42.74 -0.35 -20.97
N LYS A 619 41.57 0.30 -21.04
CA LYS A 619 41.42 1.67 -21.51
C LYS A 619 40.61 2.44 -20.50
N ARG A 620 41.11 3.62 -20.09
CA ARG A 620 40.37 4.53 -19.21
C ARG A 620 39.09 4.98 -19.91
N LEU A 621 37.96 4.82 -19.23
CA LEU A 621 36.71 5.47 -19.62
C LEU A 621 36.84 6.98 -19.45
N SER A 622 36.15 7.73 -20.31
CA SER A 622 35.94 9.17 -20.12
C SER A 622 34.75 9.38 -19.18
N PRO A 623 34.71 10.43 -18.36
CA PRO A 623 33.58 10.69 -17.47
C PRO A 623 32.28 10.97 -18.26
N PRO A 624 31.11 10.65 -17.70
CA PRO A 624 29.81 10.95 -18.30
C PRO A 624 29.54 12.46 -18.33
N PRO A 625 28.59 12.93 -19.18
CA PRO A 625 28.19 14.34 -19.19
C PRO A 625 27.53 14.76 -17.86
N PRO A 626 27.64 16.03 -17.42
CA PRO A 626 27.43 16.40 -16.02
C PRO A 626 26.02 16.12 -15.46
N GLY A 627 24.97 16.41 -16.24
CA GLY A 627 23.59 16.49 -15.73
C GLY A 627 22.98 15.20 -15.19
N THR A 628 23.49 14.02 -15.60
CA THR A 628 22.96 12.73 -15.09
C THR A 628 23.55 12.31 -13.75
N VAL A 629 24.79 12.71 -13.46
CA VAL A 629 25.41 12.47 -12.13
C VAL A 629 24.78 13.42 -11.11
N GLU A 630 24.70 14.71 -11.46
CA GLU A 630 24.20 15.78 -10.59
C GLU A 630 22.73 15.58 -10.13
N ALA A 631 21.92 14.83 -10.89
CA ALA A 631 20.57 14.43 -10.47
C ALA A 631 20.62 13.28 -9.44
N ALA A 632 21.36 12.20 -9.72
CA ALA A 632 21.49 11.06 -8.82
C ALA A 632 22.15 11.45 -7.49
N THR A 633 23.20 12.27 -7.53
CA THR A 633 23.87 12.82 -6.35
C THR A 633 22.93 13.69 -5.52
N ARG A 634 22.10 14.54 -6.12
CA ARG A 634 21.11 15.35 -5.36
C ARG A 634 20.02 14.49 -4.71
N THR A 635 19.56 13.43 -5.35
CA THR A 635 18.64 12.47 -4.70
C THR A 635 19.32 11.74 -3.55
N TYR A 636 20.53 11.21 -3.75
CA TYR A 636 21.28 10.50 -2.71
C TYR A 636 21.60 11.40 -1.51
N MET A 637 22.09 12.62 -1.73
CA MET A 637 22.35 13.60 -0.67
C MET A 637 21.07 14.00 0.07
N ARG A 638 19.92 14.11 -0.61
CA ARG A 638 18.63 14.37 0.04
C ARG A 638 18.19 13.21 0.92
N THR A 639 18.28 11.97 0.45
CA THR A 639 17.94 10.78 1.26
C THR A 639 18.89 10.66 2.45
N LEU A 640 20.19 10.82 2.24
CA LEU A 640 21.20 10.83 3.30
C LEU A 640 20.90 11.91 4.35
N TRP A 641 20.63 13.15 3.92
CA TRP A 641 20.20 14.24 4.79
C TRP A 641 18.98 13.86 5.63
N GLN A 642 17.90 13.39 4.99
CA GLN A 642 16.65 13.03 5.68
C GLN A 642 16.83 11.88 6.67
N THR A 643 17.69 10.90 6.37
CA THR A 643 18.04 9.84 7.33
C THR A 643 18.81 10.42 8.52
N MET A 644 19.82 11.24 8.28
CA MET A 644 20.63 11.84 9.36
C MET A 644 19.81 12.80 10.23
N GLU A 645 18.93 13.62 9.64
CA GLU A 645 18.01 14.53 10.34
C GLU A 645 17.13 13.78 11.36
N LEU A 646 16.64 12.58 10.99
CA LEU A 646 15.80 11.75 11.85
C LEU A 646 16.56 10.97 12.94
N THR A 647 17.87 10.72 12.80
CA THR A 647 18.61 9.81 13.70
C THR A 647 19.75 10.43 14.51
N TRP A 648 20.39 11.51 14.04
CA TRP A 648 21.70 11.94 14.57
C TRP A 648 21.72 12.32 16.06
N THR A 649 20.59 12.74 16.61
CA THR A 649 20.46 13.05 18.05
C THR A 649 20.29 11.80 18.92
N ALA A 650 19.76 10.71 18.37
CA ALA A 650 19.60 9.43 19.06
C ALA A 650 20.89 8.59 18.96
N ASP A 651 21.53 8.60 17.79
CA ASP A 651 22.73 7.84 17.45
C ASP A 651 23.94 8.21 18.35
N GLU A 652 24.63 7.20 18.87
CA GLU A 652 25.82 7.37 19.72
C GLU A 652 27.13 7.35 18.94
N GLU A 653 27.16 6.76 17.74
CA GLU A 653 28.34 6.66 16.84
C GLU A 653 28.46 7.87 15.91
N PHE A 654 27.40 8.69 15.78
CA PHE A 654 27.41 9.92 14.98
C PHE A 654 28.64 10.84 15.19
N PRO A 655 29.17 11.07 16.41
CA PRO A 655 30.41 11.84 16.59
C PRO A 655 31.62 11.20 15.89
N ASP A 656 31.72 9.88 15.89
CA ASP A 656 32.83 9.15 15.27
C ASP A 656 32.69 9.14 13.73
N LEU A 657 31.45 9.11 13.20
CA LEU A 657 31.17 9.40 11.78
C LEU A 657 31.66 10.81 11.38
N VAL A 658 31.43 11.84 12.21
CA VAL A 658 31.96 13.19 11.95
C VAL A 658 33.49 13.20 12.03
N ASP A 659 34.08 12.46 12.97
CA ASP A 659 35.52 12.37 13.14
C ASP A 659 36.20 11.71 11.93
N GLU A 660 35.67 10.58 11.45
CA GLU A 660 36.15 9.90 10.24
C GLU A 660 35.95 10.77 9.00
N LEU A 661 34.78 11.39 8.83
CA LEU A 661 34.52 12.30 7.70
C LEU A 661 35.58 13.41 7.61
N TYR A 662 35.85 14.11 8.71
CA TYR A 662 36.83 15.21 8.69
C TYR A 662 38.28 14.73 8.65
N ALA A 663 38.59 13.52 9.14
CA ALA A 663 39.92 12.93 9.05
C ALA A 663 40.25 12.33 7.67
N THR A 664 39.26 11.87 6.91
CA THR A 664 39.44 11.20 5.61
C THR A 664 39.27 12.14 4.40
N THR A 665 38.46 13.19 4.53
CA THR A 665 38.21 14.17 3.48
C THR A 665 39.04 15.44 3.63
N THR A 666 38.92 16.37 2.67
CA THR A 666 39.66 17.65 2.62
C THR A 666 38.74 18.79 2.22
N GLU A 667 39.22 20.04 2.25
CA GLU A 667 38.48 21.24 1.77
C GLU A 667 37.87 21.07 0.36
N GLN A 668 38.43 20.23 -0.51
CA GLN A 668 37.89 19.94 -1.84
C GLN A 668 36.57 19.13 -1.83
N HIS A 669 36.14 18.66 -0.65
CA HIS A 669 34.91 17.89 -0.43
C HIS A 669 33.91 18.71 0.40
N GLN A 670 33.90 20.04 0.20
CA GLN A 670 33.14 20.98 1.04
C GLN A 670 31.66 20.61 1.16
N ASP A 671 30.98 20.24 0.07
CA ASP A 671 29.55 19.88 0.09
C ASP A 671 29.21 18.75 1.08
N LEU A 672 30.07 17.72 1.16
CA LEU A 672 29.88 16.55 2.05
C LEU A 672 30.17 16.91 3.51
N ARG A 673 31.15 17.79 3.74
CA ARG A 673 31.52 18.34 5.05
C ARG A 673 30.45 19.32 5.57
N ASP A 674 29.93 20.16 4.69
CA ASP A 674 28.94 21.20 5.00
C ASP A 674 27.61 20.61 5.47
N ILE A 675 27.14 19.51 4.86
CA ILE A 675 25.95 18.77 5.30
C ILE A 675 25.96 18.51 6.82
N VAL A 676 27.09 18.06 7.37
CA VAL A 676 27.21 17.74 8.81
C VAL A 676 27.30 19.02 9.65
N CYS A 677 27.99 20.06 9.17
CA CYS A 677 28.00 21.37 9.81
C CYS A 677 26.60 22.01 9.87
N ARG A 678 25.86 21.92 8.76
CA ARG A 678 24.51 22.47 8.57
C ARG A 678 23.52 21.76 9.49
N LEU A 679 23.51 20.44 9.50
CA LEU A 679 22.64 19.61 10.35
C LEU A 679 22.85 19.92 11.85
N VAL A 680 24.09 19.91 12.30
CA VAL A 680 24.43 20.18 13.70
C VAL A 680 24.22 21.67 14.05
N GLY A 681 24.51 22.59 13.12
CA GLY A 681 24.37 24.03 13.31
C GLY A 681 22.92 24.45 13.56
N PHE A 682 21.97 23.96 12.75
CA PHE A 682 20.55 24.27 12.91
C PHE A 682 19.97 23.69 14.21
N HIS A 683 20.19 22.41 14.49
CA HIS A 683 19.60 21.73 15.65
C HIS A 683 20.30 22.00 17.00
N LEU A 684 21.39 22.80 17.01
CA LEU A 684 21.97 23.30 18.26
C LEU A 684 21.09 24.36 18.95
N LEU A 685 20.04 24.87 18.29
CA LEU A 685 18.99 25.68 18.93
C LEU A 685 18.05 24.87 19.83
N ASP A 686 17.85 23.58 19.57
CA ASP A 686 16.90 22.70 20.29
C ASP A 686 17.35 22.34 21.72
N ASN A 687 18.34 23.08 22.25
CA ASN A 687 18.87 23.02 23.61
C ASN A 687 19.35 21.61 24.06
N ASN A 688 19.66 20.74 23.09
CA ASN A 688 20.06 19.35 23.31
C ASN A 688 21.49 19.25 23.90
N ALA A 689 21.56 19.42 25.23
CA ALA A 689 22.80 19.45 25.98
C ALA A 689 23.60 18.13 25.94
N SER A 690 22.96 16.99 25.70
CA SER A 690 23.64 15.71 25.52
C SER A 690 24.32 15.61 24.15
N ALA A 691 23.63 15.97 23.06
CA ALA A 691 24.22 15.97 21.72
C ALA A 691 25.42 16.93 21.63
N LYS A 692 25.28 18.15 22.19
CA LYS A 692 26.37 19.13 22.27
C LYS A 692 27.59 18.60 23.04
N LYS A 693 27.37 17.81 24.09
CA LYS A 693 28.45 17.18 24.88
C LYS A 693 29.10 16.00 24.15
N ARG A 694 28.34 15.21 23.38
CA ARG A 694 28.90 14.11 22.54
C ARG A 694 29.78 14.64 21.41
N LEU A 695 29.45 15.79 20.81
CA LEU A 695 30.23 16.40 19.73
C LEU A 695 31.44 17.25 20.20
N GLU A 696 31.51 17.62 21.49
CA GLU A 696 32.60 18.44 22.05
C GLU A 696 34.02 17.90 21.77
N PRO A 697 34.32 16.58 21.81
CA PRO A 697 35.64 16.04 21.47
C PRO A 697 35.99 16.24 20.00
N VAL A 698 35.02 16.05 19.11
CA VAL A 698 35.18 16.12 17.65
C VAL A 698 35.38 17.57 17.21
N MET A 699 34.60 18.51 17.76
CA MET A 699 34.78 19.95 17.56
C MET A 699 36.14 20.46 18.05
N LYS A 700 36.72 19.84 19.09
CA LYS A 700 38.09 20.16 19.55
C LYS A 700 39.18 19.56 18.68
N LYS A 701 38.89 18.45 17.99
CA LYS A 701 39.82 17.77 17.08
C LYS A 701 39.85 18.41 15.69
N HIS A 702 38.66 18.77 15.17
CA HIS A 702 38.45 19.34 13.84
C HIS A 702 37.95 20.78 13.94
N GLY A 703 38.87 21.74 13.96
CA GLY A 703 38.54 23.17 14.06
C GLY A 703 37.69 23.68 12.88
N GLU A 704 37.85 23.10 11.69
CA GLU A 704 37.03 23.39 10.51
C GLU A 704 35.55 23.02 10.72
N PHE A 705 35.28 21.84 11.29
CA PHE A 705 33.92 21.42 11.65
C PHE A 705 33.30 22.36 12.69
N ALA A 706 34.07 22.73 13.72
CA ALA A 706 33.60 23.65 14.75
C ALA A 706 33.29 25.06 14.21
N MET A 707 34.05 25.55 13.23
CA MET A 707 33.76 26.81 12.53
C MET A 707 32.49 26.70 11.68
N GLY A 708 32.39 25.69 10.80
CA GLY A 708 31.21 25.54 9.95
C GLY A 708 29.91 25.33 10.74
N VAL A 709 29.96 24.59 11.86
CA VAL A 709 28.81 24.48 12.79
C VAL A 709 28.46 25.84 13.39
N MET A 710 29.44 26.66 13.76
CA MET A 710 29.20 28.01 14.29
C MET A 710 28.60 28.94 13.24
N ASP A 711 29.05 28.84 11.98
CA ASP A 711 28.53 29.67 10.88
C ASP A 711 27.07 29.31 10.55
N HIS A 712 26.73 28.03 10.43
CA HIS A 712 25.32 27.59 10.27
C HIS A 712 24.46 27.88 11.51
N TYR A 713 25.01 27.80 12.72
CA TYR A 713 24.32 28.23 13.94
C TYR A 713 24.03 29.74 13.94
N ILE A 714 24.95 30.57 13.42
CA ILE A 714 24.74 32.03 13.28
C ILE A 714 23.67 32.32 12.23
N LEU A 715 23.62 31.60 11.10
CA LEU A 715 22.55 31.71 10.11
C LEU A 715 21.19 31.33 10.71
N SER A 716 21.15 30.22 11.44
CA SER A 716 19.96 29.73 12.16
C SER A 716 19.39 30.77 13.14
N VAL A 717 20.26 31.43 13.93
CA VAL A 717 19.88 32.46 14.90
C VAL A 717 19.33 33.74 14.26
N ARG A 718 19.59 33.98 12.97
CA ARG A 718 19.16 35.20 12.27
C ARG A 718 17.85 35.06 11.48
N GLY A 719 17.49 33.85 11.08
CA GLY A 719 16.35 33.59 10.20
C GLY A 719 16.68 33.67 8.70
N ASP A 720 17.95 33.87 8.32
CA ASP A 720 18.44 34.08 6.94
C ASP A 720 18.34 32.82 6.03
N CYS A 721 17.35 31.93 6.22
CA CYS A 721 17.35 30.55 5.72
C CYS A 721 16.15 30.21 4.83
N ALA A 722 16.38 30.20 3.51
CA ALA A 722 15.49 29.54 2.54
C ALA A 722 15.77 28.02 2.47
N TRP A 723 14.72 27.24 2.17
CA TRP A 723 14.72 25.77 2.15
C TRP A 723 15.12 25.17 0.79
#